data_AF-A0A7V1U5Y2-F1
#
_entry.id   AF-A0A7V1U5Y2-F1
#
_cell.length_a   1.000
_cell.length_b   1.000
_cell.length_c   1.000
_cell.angle_alpha   90.00
_cell.angle_beta   90.00
_cell.angle_gamma   90.00
#
_symmetry.space_group_name_H-M   'P 1'
#
loop_
_entity.id
_entity.type
_entity.pdbx_description
1 polymer ?
#
loop_
_entity_poly.entity_id
_entity_poly.type
_entity_poly.pdbx_seq_one_letter_code
_entity_poly.pdbx_strand_id
1 'polypeptide(L)'
;MFERFTDRARRVVVLAQEEARMLNHNYIGTEHILLGLIHEGEGVAAKALESMNISLEAVRQQVEEIIGQGQAAPTGHIPFTPRAKKVLELSLREALQLGHNYIGTEHILLGLIREGEGVAAQVLQKLGADLNRVRQTVIQLLSGYTGGKGEPASPEQTGPQGQGSMVLDQFGRNLTQLAREGKLDPVIGREREIERVMQVLSRRTKNNPVLIGEPGVGKTAIVEGLAQNIVKGEVPETLKGKQIYTLDLGALVAGSRYRGDFEERLKKVLKEIRTRGDIILFIDELHTLVGAGAAEGAIDAASILKPMLARGELQTIGATTRDEYRKHLEKDAALERRFQPINVEEPTVAHTIEILKGLRDRYEAHHRVTFTDEALVAAANLADRYISDRYLPDKAIDLIDEAGSRMRIRRMTAPPDVREIDEKIAQVRLKKESAIDAQDFERAAALRDEERQLIEERQRREQAWKAGEMDVLSEVGEEEIAEVLSIWTGIPVFKLTEEETDKLLRMEEELHKRIISQDDAISAVSRAIRRTRSGLKDPKRPAGSFIFLGPSGVGKTELSKALAEFLFGDEDALIQLDMSEYMEKHTVSRLIGSPPGYVGYEEGGQLTEAVRRKPFSVILFDEIEKAHPDVFNTLLQILEDGRLTDSQGHTVDFKNTIIIMTSNLGTRDIQKGTSIGFAARPDEKVTYEKMRERVMEELKRSFRPEFLNRIDEVIVFHSLSEEDVKKIVDLMMKRVREQLKAKDI
;
A
#
# COMPACT_ATOMS: atom_id res chain seq x y z
N MET A 1 14.74 -13.64 18.19
CA MET A 1 13.70 -13.62 19.26
C MET A 1 14.06 -12.67 20.40
N PHE A 2 15.24 -12.77 21.00
CA PHE A 2 15.66 -11.93 22.16
C PHE A 2 15.84 -10.42 21.89
N GLU A 3 15.95 -9.99 20.63
CA GLU A 3 16.04 -8.57 20.27
C GLU A 3 14.80 -7.77 20.67
N ARG A 4 13.62 -8.40 20.66
CA ARG A 4 12.35 -7.77 21.08
C ARG A 4 12.11 -7.80 22.58
N PHE A 5 12.97 -8.44 23.37
CA PHE A 5 12.80 -8.51 24.83
C PHE A 5 13.24 -7.18 25.45
N THR A 6 12.46 -6.67 26.42
CA THR A 6 12.91 -5.58 27.27
C THR A 6 14.07 -6.02 28.15
N ASP A 7 14.83 -5.08 28.71
CA ASP A 7 15.98 -5.42 29.57
C ASP A 7 15.55 -6.26 30.78
N ARG A 8 14.36 -5.99 31.33
CA ARG A 8 13.75 -6.80 32.40
C ARG A 8 13.42 -8.21 31.95
N ALA A 9 12.82 -8.36 30.76
CA ALA A 9 12.53 -9.67 30.19
C ALA A 9 13.81 -10.48 29.89
N ARG A 10 14.89 -9.83 29.45
CA ARG A 10 16.21 -10.50 29.30
C ARG A 10 16.76 -10.92 30.66
N ARG A 11 16.63 -10.07 31.68
CA ARG A 11 17.05 -10.39 33.06
C ARG A 11 16.32 -11.60 33.61
N VAL A 12 15.02 -11.73 33.39
CA VAL A 12 14.23 -12.92 33.77
C VAL A 12 14.83 -14.21 33.22
N VAL A 13 15.32 -14.19 31.98
CA VAL A 13 15.90 -15.38 31.33
C VAL A 13 17.26 -15.74 31.95
N VAL A 14 18.07 -14.73 32.30
CA VAL A 14 19.33 -14.93 33.03
C VAL A 14 19.05 -15.49 34.43
N LEU A 15 18.07 -14.93 35.15
CA LEU A 15 17.67 -15.40 36.48
C LEU A 15 17.10 -16.82 36.43
N ALA A 16 16.35 -17.18 35.37
CA ALA A 16 15.90 -18.55 35.17
C ALA A 16 17.07 -19.54 35.01
N GLN A 17 18.16 -19.12 34.35
CA GLN A 17 19.37 -19.92 34.23
C GLN A 17 20.11 -20.05 35.57
N GLU A 18 20.13 -19.00 36.39
CA GLU A 18 20.70 -19.02 37.74
C GLU A 18 19.91 -19.96 38.67
N GLU A 19 18.58 -19.89 38.65
CA GLU A 19 17.71 -20.78 39.43
C GLU A 19 17.85 -22.24 38.99
N ALA A 20 18.01 -22.52 37.69
CA ALA A 20 18.33 -23.87 37.20
C ALA A 20 19.67 -24.38 37.74
N ARG A 21 20.69 -23.51 37.85
CA ARG A 21 21.97 -23.89 38.47
C ARG A 21 21.84 -24.13 39.96
N MET A 22 21.09 -23.29 40.68
CA MET A 22 20.88 -23.46 42.12
C MET A 22 20.16 -24.77 42.44
N LEU A 23 19.18 -25.15 41.61
CA LEU A 23 18.44 -26.41 41.74
C LEU A 23 19.17 -27.63 41.14
N ASN A 24 20.40 -27.44 40.62
CA ASN A 24 21.19 -28.46 39.92
C ASN A 24 20.47 -29.09 38.70
N HIS A 25 19.57 -28.35 38.06
CA HIS A 25 18.87 -28.79 36.86
C HIS A 25 19.68 -28.49 35.60
N ASN A 26 19.94 -29.53 34.80
CA ASN A 26 20.70 -29.42 33.54
C ASN A 26 19.86 -28.93 32.34
N TYR A 27 18.68 -28.37 32.59
CA TYR A 27 17.79 -27.77 31.60
C TYR A 27 17.08 -26.54 32.18
N ILE A 28 16.60 -25.63 31.32
CA ILE A 28 15.71 -24.53 31.70
C ILE A 28 14.29 -24.88 31.28
N GLY A 29 13.45 -25.22 32.26
CA GLY A 29 12.02 -25.52 32.09
C GLY A 29 11.11 -24.34 32.41
N THR A 30 9.80 -24.58 32.43
CA THR A 30 8.81 -23.50 32.65
C THR A 30 8.86 -23.00 34.09
N GLU A 31 9.13 -23.89 35.04
CA GLU A 31 9.35 -23.60 36.46
C GLU A 31 10.50 -22.63 36.71
N HIS A 32 11.58 -22.74 35.94
CA HIS A 32 12.74 -21.86 36.05
C HIS A 32 12.42 -20.47 35.51
N ILE A 33 11.63 -20.38 34.43
CA ILE A 33 11.14 -19.10 33.91
C ILE A 33 10.20 -18.44 34.94
N LEU A 34 9.34 -19.21 35.61
CA LEU A 34 8.48 -18.71 36.68
C LEU A 34 9.30 -18.17 37.86
N LEU A 35 10.32 -18.92 38.31
CA LEU A 35 11.24 -18.47 39.36
C LEU A 35 11.97 -17.18 38.93
N GLY A 36 12.48 -17.12 37.70
CA GLY A 36 13.13 -15.93 37.15
C GLY A 36 12.22 -14.71 37.08
N LEU A 37 10.92 -14.89 36.81
CA LEU A 37 9.94 -13.80 36.80
C LEU A 37 9.72 -13.20 38.19
N ILE A 38 9.64 -14.05 39.21
CA ILE A 38 9.43 -13.59 40.60
C ILE A 38 10.74 -13.01 41.15
N HIS A 39 11.88 -13.62 40.83
CA HIS A 39 13.20 -13.16 41.26
C HIS A 39 13.54 -11.77 40.70
N GLU A 40 13.04 -11.40 39.52
CA GLU A 40 13.24 -10.05 38.97
C GLU A 40 12.59 -8.96 39.85
N GLY A 41 11.51 -9.29 40.58
CA GLY A 41 10.92 -8.52 41.68
C GLY A 41 10.18 -7.23 41.31
N GLU A 42 10.68 -6.46 40.34
CA GLU A 42 10.12 -5.15 39.99
C GLU A 42 9.13 -5.15 38.83
N GLY A 43 9.09 -6.24 38.08
CA GLY A 43 8.30 -6.44 36.88
C GLY A 43 6.82 -6.61 37.18
N VAL A 44 6.01 -6.39 36.14
CA VAL A 44 4.55 -6.53 36.23
C VAL A 44 4.17 -7.96 36.60
N ALA A 45 4.92 -8.95 36.10
CA ALA A 45 4.73 -10.36 36.44
C ALA A 45 5.00 -10.65 37.92
N ALA A 46 6.11 -10.12 38.47
CA ALA A 46 6.45 -10.29 39.89
C ALA A 46 5.36 -9.68 40.79
N LYS A 47 4.96 -8.44 40.50
CA LYS A 47 3.90 -7.73 41.23
C LYS A 47 2.54 -8.42 41.15
N ALA A 48 2.21 -8.99 40.00
CA ALA A 48 0.97 -9.75 39.83
C ALA A 48 0.96 -10.99 40.74
N LEU A 49 2.06 -11.72 40.80
CA LEU A 49 2.19 -12.92 41.64
C LEU A 49 2.27 -12.55 43.14
N GLU A 50 2.98 -11.47 43.48
CA GLU A 50 3.06 -10.95 44.86
C GLU A 50 1.69 -10.50 45.38
N SER A 51 0.85 -9.86 44.55
CA SER A 51 -0.52 -9.49 44.92
C SER A 51 -1.43 -10.69 45.24
N MET A 52 -0.99 -11.90 44.86
CA MET A 52 -1.65 -13.17 45.18
C MET A 52 -0.98 -13.91 46.34
N ASN A 53 -0.08 -13.26 47.08
CA ASN A 53 0.72 -13.84 48.15
C ASN A 53 1.62 -15.01 47.69
N ILE A 54 2.05 -15.01 46.43
CA ILE A 54 2.98 -16.01 45.88
C ILE A 54 4.41 -15.47 46.01
N SER A 55 5.16 -15.99 46.99
CA SER A 55 6.55 -15.60 47.21
C SER A 55 7.54 -16.48 46.44
N LEU A 56 8.74 -15.94 46.19
CA LEU A 56 9.83 -16.68 45.53
C LEU A 56 10.19 -17.97 46.27
N GLU A 57 10.24 -17.91 47.61
CA GLU A 57 10.55 -19.05 48.48
C GLU A 57 9.48 -20.15 48.38
N ALA A 58 8.20 -19.77 48.37
CA ALA A 58 7.10 -20.72 48.24
C ALA A 58 7.12 -21.42 46.87
N VAL A 59 7.40 -20.69 45.80
CA VAL A 59 7.55 -21.27 44.45
C VAL A 59 8.76 -22.19 44.39
N ARG A 60 9.91 -21.79 44.97
CA ARG A 60 11.12 -22.62 44.97
C ARG A 60 10.90 -23.94 45.71
N GLN A 61 10.31 -23.90 46.90
CA GLN A 61 9.99 -25.09 47.66
C GLN A 61 9.03 -26.01 46.90
N GLN A 62 8.03 -25.45 46.22
CA GLN A 62 7.07 -26.23 45.44
C GLN A 62 7.71 -26.86 44.20
N VAL A 63 8.66 -26.18 43.56
CA VAL A 63 9.44 -26.70 42.43
C VAL A 63 10.34 -27.86 42.89
N GLU A 64 11.03 -27.70 44.01
CA GLU A 64 11.84 -28.78 44.61
C GLU A 64 10.99 -30.00 45.00
N GLU A 65 9.76 -29.80 45.49
CA GLU A 65 8.87 -30.92 45.81
C GLU A 65 8.40 -31.68 44.56
N ILE A 66 8.18 -31.00 43.43
CA ILE A 66 7.67 -31.62 42.19
C ILE A 66 8.79 -32.28 41.38
N ILE A 67 9.95 -31.62 41.23
CA ILE A 67 11.04 -32.06 40.34
C ILE A 67 12.21 -32.68 41.15
N GLY A 68 12.39 -32.30 42.42
CA GLY A 68 13.58 -32.62 43.21
C GLY A 68 14.72 -31.62 42.99
N GLN A 69 15.86 -31.85 43.66
CA GLN A 69 17.14 -31.21 43.33
C GLN A 69 17.99 -32.17 42.49
N GLY A 70 18.70 -31.65 41.49
CA GLY A 70 19.62 -32.44 40.68
C GLY A 70 20.89 -32.88 41.43
N GLN A 71 21.58 -33.88 40.89
CA GLN A 71 22.73 -34.52 41.55
C GLN A 71 24.03 -33.70 41.47
N ALA A 72 24.19 -32.83 40.46
CA ALA A 72 25.37 -32.00 40.28
C ALA A 72 25.04 -30.72 39.50
N ALA A 73 25.70 -29.62 39.86
CA ALA A 73 25.53 -28.35 39.17
C ALA A 73 26.02 -28.47 37.71
N PRO A 74 25.20 -28.10 36.71
CA PRO A 74 25.60 -28.17 35.31
C PRO A 74 26.73 -27.19 34.99
N THR A 75 27.76 -27.67 34.29
CA THR A 75 28.87 -26.85 33.78
C THR A 75 28.59 -26.44 32.33
N GLY A 76 28.75 -25.16 32.01
CA GLY A 76 28.52 -24.63 30.66
C GLY A 76 27.10 -24.11 30.39
N HIS A 77 26.67 -24.21 29.12
CA HIS A 77 25.39 -23.69 28.62
C HIS A 77 24.23 -24.65 28.92
N ILE A 78 23.17 -24.15 29.57
CA ILE A 78 21.99 -24.93 29.95
C ILE A 78 20.89 -24.71 28.89
N PRO A 79 20.45 -25.76 28.16
CA PRO A 79 19.45 -25.59 27.10
C PRO A 79 18.02 -25.42 27.66
N PHE A 80 17.18 -24.68 26.92
CA PHE A 80 15.74 -24.63 27.18
C PHE A 80 15.03 -25.92 26.74
N THR A 81 14.08 -26.39 27.54
CA THR A 81 13.17 -27.47 27.14
C THR A 81 12.22 -27.01 26.02
N PRO A 82 11.63 -27.94 25.23
CA PRO A 82 10.65 -27.58 24.20
C PRO A 82 9.47 -26.76 24.75
N ARG A 83 8.99 -27.07 25.96
CA ARG A 83 7.92 -26.32 26.62
C ARG A 83 8.35 -24.92 27.05
N ALA A 84 9.57 -24.76 27.57
CA ALA A 84 10.12 -23.44 27.88
C ALA A 84 10.30 -22.57 26.62
N LYS A 85 10.76 -23.15 25.51
CA LYS A 85 10.78 -22.47 24.20
C LYS A 85 9.38 -22.06 23.76
N LYS A 86 8.38 -22.94 23.97
CA LYS A 86 6.99 -22.66 23.62
C LYS A 86 6.42 -21.49 24.41
N VAL A 87 6.74 -21.37 25.69
CA VAL A 87 6.36 -20.23 26.53
C VAL A 87 6.89 -18.92 25.95
N LEU A 88 8.16 -18.88 25.52
CA LEU A 88 8.74 -17.68 24.92
C LEU A 88 8.08 -17.34 23.57
N GLU A 89 7.74 -18.34 22.74
CA GLU A 89 6.93 -18.12 21.52
C GLU A 89 5.54 -17.56 21.83
N LEU A 90 4.87 -18.10 22.85
CA LEU A 90 3.54 -17.63 23.25
C LEU A 90 3.59 -16.22 23.83
N SER A 91 4.67 -15.86 24.54
CA SER A 91 4.88 -14.50 25.04
C SER A 91 4.94 -13.47 23.90
N LEU A 92 5.55 -13.82 22.77
CA LEU A 92 5.55 -12.96 21.58
C LEU A 92 4.14 -12.78 21.02
N ARG A 93 3.32 -13.83 20.99
CA ARG A 93 1.94 -13.74 20.53
C ARG A 93 1.08 -12.88 21.45
N GLU A 94 1.24 -13.01 22.76
CA GLU A 94 0.52 -12.18 23.75
C GLU A 94 0.93 -10.70 23.62
N ALA A 95 2.23 -10.42 23.43
CA ALA A 95 2.71 -9.06 23.17
C ALA A 95 2.04 -8.43 21.92
N LEU A 96 2.01 -9.18 20.81
CA LEU A 96 1.38 -8.71 19.57
C LEU A 96 -0.15 -8.53 19.71
N GLN A 97 -0.82 -9.42 20.45
CA GLN A 97 -2.26 -9.31 20.73
C GLN A 97 -2.60 -8.07 21.58
N LEU A 98 -1.67 -7.66 22.45
CA LEU A 98 -1.79 -6.44 23.24
C LEU A 98 -1.30 -5.18 22.49
N GLY A 99 -0.86 -5.31 21.23
CA GLY A 99 -0.33 -4.20 20.43
C GLY A 99 1.07 -3.74 20.84
N HIS A 100 1.78 -4.53 21.66
CA HIS A 100 3.13 -4.22 22.10
C HIS A 100 4.18 -4.76 21.12
N ASN A 101 5.06 -3.88 20.64
CA ASN A 101 6.18 -4.24 19.76
C ASN A 101 7.41 -4.81 20.52
N TYR A 102 7.28 -5.02 21.83
CA TYR A 102 8.30 -5.57 22.73
C TYR A 102 7.72 -6.69 23.62
N ILE A 103 8.59 -7.54 24.15
CA ILE A 103 8.26 -8.61 25.10
C ILE A 103 8.74 -8.19 26.49
N GLY A 104 7.79 -7.88 27.38
CA GLY A 104 8.04 -7.58 28.79
C GLY A 104 7.78 -8.79 29.69
N THR A 105 7.98 -8.60 30.99
CA THR A 105 7.77 -9.63 32.03
C THR A 105 6.34 -10.18 32.04
N GLU A 106 5.37 -9.30 31.84
CA GLU A 106 3.95 -9.56 31.71
C GLU A 106 3.64 -10.56 30.59
N HIS A 107 4.28 -10.42 29.43
CA HIS A 107 4.03 -11.27 28.28
C HIS A 107 4.60 -12.66 28.51
N ILE A 108 5.74 -12.77 29.20
CA ILE A 108 6.34 -14.05 29.57
C ILE A 108 5.41 -14.80 30.55
N LEU A 109 4.85 -14.11 31.55
CA LEU A 109 3.90 -14.71 32.48
C LEU A 109 2.59 -15.13 31.79
N LEU A 110 2.06 -14.31 30.88
CA LEU A 110 0.91 -14.68 30.05
C LEU A 110 1.21 -15.88 29.14
N GLY A 111 2.44 -15.97 28.61
CA GLY A 111 2.92 -17.12 27.85
C GLY A 111 2.98 -18.40 28.68
N LEU A 112 3.42 -18.32 29.94
CA LEU A 112 3.41 -19.45 30.90
C LEU A 112 1.99 -19.94 31.17
N ILE A 113 1.07 -19.01 31.45
CA ILE A 113 -0.34 -19.31 31.72
C ILE A 113 -1.01 -19.97 30.51
N ARG A 114 -0.68 -19.51 29.31
CA ARG A 114 -1.26 -20.03 28.06
C ARG A 114 -0.69 -21.39 27.66
N GLU A 115 0.55 -21.71 28.03
CA GLU A 115 1.08 -23.08 27.87
C GLU A 115 0.34 -24.04 28.80
N GLY A 116 0.06 -23.62 30.04
CA GLY A 116 -0.97 -24.19 30.93
C GLY A 116 -0.74 -25.61 31.46
N GLU A 117 0.13 -26.39 30.84
CA GLU A 117 0.36 -27.81 31.16
C GLU A 117 1.74 -28.06 31.80
N GLY A 118 2.65 -27.08 31.79
CA GLY A 118 4.01 -27.20 32.30
C GLY A 118 4.09 -27.13 33.83
N VAL A 119 5.29 -27.40 34.37
CA VAL A 119 5.50 -27.44 35.82
C VAL A 119 5.20 -26.09 36.48
N ALA A 120 5.50 -24.97 35.82
CA ALA A 120 5.09 -23.65 36.31
C ALA A 120 3.58 -23.52 36.56
N ALA A 121 2.75 -24.06 35.66
CA ALA A 121 1.29 -24.02 35.82
C ALA A 121 0.83 -24.88 37.01
N GLN A 122 1.44 -26.06 37.18
CA GLN A 122 1.18 -26.93 38.33
C GLN A 122 1.59 -26.30 39.66
N VAL A 123 2.75 -25.63 39.69
CA VAL A 123 3.25 -24.91 40.87
C VAL A 123 2.29 -23.77 41.24
N LEU A 124 1.87 -22.96 40.28
CA LEU A 124 0.90 -21.89 40.51
C LEU A 124 -0.43 -22.42 41.04
N GLN A 125 -0.96 -23.52 40.48
CA GLN A 125 -2.19 -24.15 40.95
C GLN A 125 -2.07 -24.71 42.38
N LYS A 126 -0.95 -25.37 42.72
CA LYS A 126 -0.70 -25.87 44.08
C LYS A 126 -0.61 -24.75 45.12
N LEU A 127 -0.07 -23.59 44.73
CA LEU A 127 -0.02 -22.39 45.56
C LEU A 127 -1.35 -21.62 45.60
N GLY A 128 -2.43 -22.19 45.06
CA GLY A 128 -3.78 -21.63 45.11
C GLY A 128 -4.05 -20.54 44.07
N ALA A 129 -3.17 -20.38 43.08
CA ALA A 129 -3.33 -19.42 42.00
C ALA A 129 -4.15 -20.03 40.86
N ASP A 130 -5.38 -19.53 40.68
CA ASP A 130 -6.15 -19.83 39.47
C ASP A 130 -5.52 -19.11 38.26
N LEU A 131 -5.17 -19.88 37.22
CA LEU A 131 -4.46 -19.37 36.05
C LEU A 131 -5.25 -18.26 35.32
N ASN A 132 -6.58 -18.33 35.29
CA ASN A 132 -7.41 -17.27 34.69
C ASN A 132 -7.37 -16.00 35.53
N ARG A 133 -7.40 -16.12 36.86
CA ARG A 133 -7.25 -15.00 37.79
C ARG A 133 -5.87 -14.33 37.68
N VAL A 134 -4.79 -15.11 37.53
CA VAL A 134 -3.44 -14.56 37.27
C VAL A 134 -3.44 -13.75 35.99
N ARG A 135 -4.00 -14.29 34.90
CA ARG A 135 -4.12 -13.58 33.62
C ARG A 135 -4.89 -12.26 33.74
N GLN A 136 -6.05 -12.27 34.41
CA GLN A 136 -6.84 -11.06 34.62
C GLN A 136 -6.08 -9.98 35.42
N THR A 137 -5.34 -10.40 36.45
CA THR A 137 -4.58 -9.49 37.30
C THR A 137 -3.42 -8.85 36.56
N VAL A 138 -2.71 -9.62 35.71
CA VAL A 138 -1.65 -9.07 34.84
C VAL A 138 -2.23 -8.04 33.85
N ILE A 139 -3.37 -8.33 33.23
CA ILE A 139 -4.05 -7.39 32.31
C ILE A 139 -4.50 -6.13 33.06
N GLN A 140 -5.01 -6.26 34.29
CA GLN A 140 -5.42 -5.13 35.10
C GLN A 140 -4.23 -4.24 35.51
N LEU A 141 -3.11 -4.84 35.90
CA LEU A 141 -1.89 -4.12 36.24
C LEU A 141 -1.28 -3.43 35.01
N LEU A 142 -1.35 -4.05 33.83
CA LEU A 142 -0.92 -3.43 32.57
C LEU A 142 -1.72 -2.17 32.23
N SER A 143 -3.05 -2.23 32.38
CA SER A 143 -3.93 -1.07 32.16
C SER A 143 -3.67 0.08 33.14
N GLY A 144 -3.10 -0.20 34.31
CA GLY A 144 -2.71 0.81 35.30
C GLY A 144 -1.28 1.36 35.13
N TYR A 145 -0.40 0.68 34.38
CA TYR A 145 1.03 1.00 34.25
C TYR A 145 1.40 1.74 32.95
N THR A 146 0.46 2.04 32.07
CA THR A 146 0.70 2.88 30.88
C THR A 146 1.00 4.35 31.22
N GLY A 147 1.04 4.72 32.51
CA GLY A 147 1.56 6.00 32.99
C GLY A 147 2.71 5.83 33.99
N GLY A 148 3.96 6.05 33.55
CA GLY A 148 5.04 6.57 34.40
C GLY A 148 6.28 5.70 34.60
N LYS A 149 7.40 6.14 33.99
CA LYS A 149 8.73 6.18 34.63
C LYS A 149 9.51 7.40 34.13
N GLY A 150 9.35 8.51 34.85
CA GLY A 150 10.32 9.58 35.01
C GLY A 150 10.35 9.91 36.51
N GLU A 151 11.53 9.94 37.10
CA GLU A 151 11.74 10.09 38.56
C GLU A 151 11.20 11.41 39.12
N PRO A 152 10.87 11.46 40.43
CA PRO A 152 10.24 12.61 41.06
C PRO A 152 11.27 13.68 41.44
N ALA A 153 11.19 14.84 40.79
CA ALA A 153 11.73 16.08 41.34
C ALA A 153 10.70 16.71 42.30
N SER A 154 11.21 17.34 43.35
CA SER A 154 10.50 17.92 44.48
C SER A 154 9.47 19.00 44.10
N PRO A 155 8.48 19.31 44.95
CA PRO A 155 7.32 20.10 44.58
C PRO A 155 7.64 21.61 44.60
N GLU A 156 7.84 22.20 43.43
CA GLU A 156 7.69 23.64 43.26
C GLU A 156 6.28 23.98 42.78
N GLN A 157 5.68 24.92 43.50
CA GLN A 157 4.33 25.41 43.30
C GLN A 157 4.21 26.17 41.96
N THR A 158 3.50 25.60 41.00
CA THR A 158 2.93 26.36 39.88
C THR A 158 1.53 25.84 39.54
N GLY A 159 0.52 26.68 39.78
CA GLY A 159 -0.76 26.85 39.08
C GLY A 159 -1.61 25.64 38.61
N PRO A 160 -2.95 25.67 38.79
CA PRO A 160 -3.83 24.60 38.33
C PRO A 160 -4.06 24.69 36.81
N GLN A 161 -3.39 23.85 36.01
CA GLN A 161 -3.75 23.63 34.60
C GLN A 161 -3.56 22.17 34.17
N GLY A 162 -4.64 21.56 33.69
CA GLY A 162 -4.60 20.47 32.71
C GLY A 162 -4.59 19.03 33.23
N GLN A 163 -5.58 18.62 34.03
CA GLN A 163 -5.89 17.18 34.12
C GLN A 163 -6.60 16.76 32.82
N GLY A 164 -5.97 15.87 32.04
CA GLY A 164 -6.61 15.16 30.92
C GLY A 164 -7.85 14.41 31.41
N SER A 165 -8.91 14.41 30.62
CA SER A 165 -10.14 13.72 30.99
C SER A 165 -10.03 12.25 30.61
N MET A 166 -10.05 11.36 31.61
CA MET A 166 -9.93 9.90 31.41
C MET A 166 -10.94 9.34 30.38
N VAL A 167 -12.10 9.97 30.22
CA VAL A 167 -13.12 9.55 29.24
C VAL A 167 -12.74 9.96 27.82
N LEU A 168 -12.19 11.17 27.62
CA LEU A 168 -11.79 11.65 26.29
C LEU A 168 -10.54 10.94 25.80
N ASP A 169 -9.60 10.67 26.69
CA ASP A 169 -8.36 9.97 26.35
C ASP A 169 -8.61 8.49 26.03
N GLN A 170 -9.74 7.91 26.46
CA GLN A 170 -10.15 6.55 26.11
C GLN A 170 -10.72 6.44 24.68
N PHE A 171 -11.43 7.47 24.21
CA PHE A 171 -12.18 7.44 22.93
C PHE A 171 -11.64 8.41 21.87
N GLY A 172 -10.54 9.11 22.18
CA GLY A 172 -9.98 10.13 21.31
C GLY A 172 -8.50 10.37 21.55
N ARG A 173 -7.87 11.13 20.66
CA ARG A 173 -6.46 11.52 20.78
C ARG A 173 -6.33 13.03 20.91
N ASN A 174 -5.51 13.48 21.85
CA ASN A 174 -5.24 14.90 22.05
C ASN A 174 -4.08 15.36 21.13
N LEU A 175 -4.40 16.04 20.03
CA LEU A 175 -3.40 16.55 19.09
C LEU A 175 -2.54 17.65 19.73
N THR A 176 -3.13 18.49 20.58
CA THR A 176 -2.37 19.55 21.28
C THR A 176 -1.32 18.96 22.22
N GLN A 177 -1.62 17.82 22.86
CA GLN A 177 -0.66 17.12 23.70
C GLN A 177 0.46 16.48 22.86
N LEU A 178 0.11 15.83 21.74
CA LEU A 178 1.12 15.30 20.81
C LEU A 178 2.03 16.39 20.24
N ALA A 179 1.49 17.59 20.01
CA ALA A 179 2.25 18.76 19.59
C ALA A 179 3.25 19.21 20.67
N ARG A 180 2.84 19.25 21.95
CA ARG A 180 3.75 19.55 23.08
C ARG A 180 4.86 18.53 23.23
N GLU A 181 4.57 17.26 22.97
CA GLU A 181 5.52 16.16 23.01
C GLU A 181 6.42 16.10 21.77
N GLY A 182 6.22 16.98 20.78
CA GLY A 182 6.99 17.00 19.54
C GLY A 182 6.75 15.78 18.64
N LYS A 183 5.62 15.08 18.81
CA LYS A 183 5.28 13.86 18.06
C LYS A 183 4.56 14.11 16.74
N LEU A 184 3.93 15.27 16.55
CA LEU A 184 3.26 15.64 15.29
C LEU A 184 4.24 16.01 14.19
N ASP A 185 3.93 15.69 12.94
CA ASP A 185 4.78 16.02 11.79
C ASP A 185 4.84 17.54 11.56
N PRO A 186 5.97 18.07 11.05
CA PRO A 186 6.02 19.48 10.67
C PRO A 186 5.02 19.74 9.53
N VAL A 187 4.36 20.89 9.59
CA VAL A 187 3.39 21.30 8.57
C VAL A 187 4.02 22.35 7.66
N ILE A 188 4.08 22.06 6.35
CA ILE A 188 4.76 22.90 5.36
C ILE A 188 3.75 23.49 4.36
N GLY A 189 3.73 24.82 4.23
CA GLY A 189 3.01 25.59 3.20
C GLY A 189 1.48 25.51 3.26
N ARG A 190 0.91 25.27 4.44
CA ARG A 190 -0.55 25.30 4.69
C ARG A 190 -0.98 26.50 5.53
N GLU A 191 -0.20 27.58 5.53
CA GLU A 191 -0.41 28.73 6.41
C GLU A 191 -1.75 29.42 6.11
N ARG A 192 -2.14 29.51 4.83
CA ARG A 192 -3.39 30.16 4.40
C ARG A 192 -4.62 29.39 4.90
N GLU A 193 -4.60 28.07 4.79
CA GLU A 193 -5.69 27.21 5.25
C GLU A 193 -5.79 27.22 6.78
N ILE A 194 -4.65 27.15 7.49
CA ILE A 194 -4.60 27.24 8.96
C ILE A 194 -5.13 28.60 9.43
N GLU A 195 -4.70 29.70 8.80
CA GLU A 195 -5.21 31.04 9.09
C GLU A 195 -6.72 31.10 8.87
N ARG A 196 -7.20 30.53 7.76
CA ARG A 196 -8.64 30.48 7.47
C ARG A 196 -9.41 29.68 8.52
N VAL A 197 -8.88 28.55 8.99
CA VAL A 197 -9.47 27.76 10.07
C VAL A 197 -9.54 28.60 11.36
N MET A 198 -8.47 29.30 11.74
CA MET A 198 -8.45 30.20 12.91
C MET A 198 -9.49 31.32 12.81
N GLN A 199 -9.60 31.94 11.63
CA GLN A 199 -10.59 32.98 11.36
C GLN A 199 -12.01 32.46 11.54
N VAL A 200 -12.31 31.25 11.05
CA VAL A 200 -13.65 30.65 11.18
C VAL A 200 -13.94 30.28 12.63
N LEU A 201 -13.01 29.63 13.33
CA LEU A 201 -13.18 29.24 14.74
C LEU A 201 -13.41 30.44 15.66
N SER A 202 -12.85 31.61 15.32
CA SER A 202 -13.00 32.84 16.10
C SER A 202 -14.32 33.60 15.83
N ARG A 203 -15.17 33.11 14.93
CA ARG A 203 -16.49 33.75 14.65
C ARG A 203 -17.49 33.47 15.77
N ARG A 204 -18.45 34.38 15.93
CA ARG A 204 -19.59 34.21 16.85
C ARG A 204 -20.66 33.25 16.31
N THR A 205 -20.83 33.20 14.98
CA THR A 205 -21.78 32.32 14.28
C THR A 205 -21.07 31.67 13.09
N LYS A 206 -21.51 30.46 12.68
CA LYS A 206 -20.82 29.63 11.67
C LYS A 206 -19.33 29.44 12.01
N ASN A 207 -19.07 29.03 13.24
CA ASN A 207 -17.73 28.90 13.82
C ASN A 207 -17.15 27.49 13.72
N ASN A 208 -17.74 26.63 12.88
CA ASN A 208 -17.27 25.27 12.64
C ASN A 208 -16.70 25.19 11.21
N PRO A 209 -15.38 25.16 11.02
CA PRO A 209 -14.80 24.98 9.69
C PRO A 209 -14.99 23.53 9.19
N VAL A 210 -15.19 23.37 7.88
CA VAL A 210 -15.13 22.08 7.19
C VAL A 210 -14.08 22.16 6.09
N LEU A 211 -13.04 21.35 6.22
CA LEU A 211 -12.00 21.16 5.23
C LEU A 211 -12.53 20.24 4.12
N ILE A 212 -12.66 20.77 2.91
CA ILE A 212 -13.19 20.07 1.74
C ILE A 212 -12.05 19.92 0.73
N GLY A 213 -11.66 18.68 0.50
CA GLY A 213 -10.61 18.32 -0.47
C GLY A 213 -10.60 16.82 -0.70
N GLU A 214 -9.87 16.38 -1.70
CA GLU A 214 -9.74 14.95 -2.00
C GLU A 214 -8.97 14.20 -0.88
N PRO A 215 -9.08 12.87 -0.77
CA PRO A 215 -8.24 12.10 0.15
C PRO A 215 -6.75 12.29 -0.16
N GLY A 216 -5.91 12.29 0.87
CA GLY A 216 -4.45 12.43 0.72
C GLY A 216 -3.91 13.85 0.61
N VAL A 217 -4.73 14.89 0.35
CA VAL A 217 -4.21 16.27 0.17
C VAL A 217 -3.64 16.94 1.44
N GLY A 218 -3.71 16.27 2.60
CA GLY A 218 -3.19 16.81 3.88
C GLY A 218 -4.22 17.59 4.72
N LYS A 219 -5.50 17.19 4.69
CA LYS A 219 -6.55 17.81 5.55
C LYS A 219 -6.24 17.69 7.05
N THR A 220 -5.75 16.53 7.48
CA THR A 220 -5.33 16.29 8.88
C THR A 220 -4.11 17.12 9.27
N ALA A 221 -3.16 17.30 8.34
CA ALA A 221 -1.97 18.14 8.56
C ALA A 221 -2.33 19.60 8.87
N ILE A 222 -3.38 20.16 8.28
CA ILE A 222 -3.88 21.51 8.61
C ILE A 222 -4.31 21.59 10.09
N VAL A 223 -4.97 20.55 10.59
CA VAL A 223 -5.44 20.50 11.98
C VAL A 223 -4.28 20.29 12.96
N GLU A 224 -3.31 19.47 12.60
CA GLU A 224 -2.08 19.28 13.36
C GLU A 224 -1.25 20.58 13.42
N GLY A 225 -1.18 21.33 12.32
CA GLY A 225 -0.52 22.64 12.26
C GLY A 225 -1.22 23.66 13.16
N LEU A 226 -2.55 23.65 13.20
CA LEU A 226 -3.29 24.45 14.18
C LEU A 226 -2.95 24.03 15.62
N ALA A 227 -2.83 22.74 15.92
CA ALA A 227 -2.45 22.26 17.24
C ALA A 227 -1.06 22.75 17.64
N GLN A 228 -0.10 22.73 16.71
CA GLN A 228 1.25 23.28 16.92
C GLN A 228 1.21 24.79 17.19
N ASN A 229 0.44 25.56 16.42
CA ASN A 229 0.31 27.01 16.61
C ASN A 229 -0.30 27.36 17.97
N ILE A 230 -1.30 26.59 18.43
CA ILE A 230 -1.89 26.76 19.77
C ILE A 230 -0.83 26.56 20.85
N VAL A 231 0.03 25.53 20.72
CA VAL A 231 1.11 25.26 21.69
C VAL A 231 2.18 26.35 21.68
N LYS A 232 2.56 26.85 20.49
CA LYS A 232 3.51 27.95 20.34
C LYS A 232 2.96 29.31 20.79
N GLY A 233 1.64 29.44 20.94
CA GLY A 233 0.97 30.70 21.24
C GLY A 233 0.79 31.61 20.02
N GLU A 234 0.97 31.09 18.81
CA GLU A 234 0.79 31.79 17.52
C GLU A 234 -0.69 31.81 17.08
N VAL A 235 -1.60 32.00 18.04
CA VAL A 235 -3.05 32.00 17.80
C VAL A 235 -3.72 33.20 18.46
N PRO A 236 -4.89 33.64 17.96
CA PRO A 236 -5.68 34.68 18.63
C PRO A 236 -6.02 34.31 20.08
N GLU A 237 -6.23 35.32 20.94
CA GLU A 237 -6.59 35.12 22.36
C GLU A 237 -7.83 34.24 22.58
N THR A 238 -8.76 34.20 21.61
CA THR A 238 -9.94 33.32 21.62
C THR A 238 -9.60 31.83 21.55
N LEU A 239 -8.47 31.47 20.94
CA LEU A 239 -8.01 30.10 20.72
C LEU A 239 -6.86 29.71 21.67
N LYS A 240 -6.32 30.68 22.41
CA LYS A 240 -5.24 30.45 23.35
C LYS A 240 -5.68 29.51 24.47
N GLY A 241 -4.86 28.49 24.75
CA GLY A 241 -5.16 27.48 25.76
C GLY A 241 -6.27 26.49 25.40
N LYS A 242 -6.83 26.54 24.19
CA LYS A 242 -7.73 25.51 23.68
C LYS A 242 -6.98 24.20 23.44
N GLN A 243 -7.71 23.08 23.41
CA GLN A 243 -7.16 21.76 23.11
C GLN A 243 -7.91 21.12 21.93
N ILE A 244 -7.18 20.55 20.98
CA ILE A 244 -7.75 19.84 19.84
C ILE A 244 -7.75 18.35 20.14
N TYR A 245 -8.95 17.75 20.08
CA TYR A 245 -9.17 16.32 20.27
C TYR A 245 -9.72 15.70 19.00
N THR A 246 -9.15 14.59 18.54
CA THR A 246 -9.73 13.74 17.51
C THR A 246 -10.63 12.68 18.14
N LEU A 247 -11.74 12.35 17.48
CA LEU A 247 -12.64 11.28 17.93
C LEU A 247 -12.43 10.03 17.08
N ASP A 248 -12.19 8.88 17.73
CA ASP A 248 -12.14 7.59 17.04
C ASP A 248 -13.53 6.93 17.08
N LEU A 249 -14.22 6.97 15.94
CA LEU A 249 -15.54 6.36 15.80
C LEU A 249 -15.47 4.83 15.93
N GLY A 250 -14.39 4.22 15.46
CA GLY A 250 -14.16 2.78 15.60
C GLY A 250 -14.05 2.37 17.06
N ALA A 251 -13.32 3.14 17.88
CA ALA A 251 -13.20 2.90 19.31
C ALA A 251 -14.53 3.04 20.06
N LEU A 252 -15.40 3.96 19.63
CA LEU A 252 -16.74 4.11 20.22
C LEU A 252 -17.65 2.92 19.91
N VAL A 253 -17.55 2.37 18.69
CA VAL A 253 -18.30 1.19 18.23
C VAL A 253 -17.74 -0.10 18.84
N ALA A 254 -16.43 -0.18 19.03
CA ALA A 254 -15.76 -1.35 19.60
C ALA A 254 -16.35 -1.72 20.98
N GLY A 255 -16.84 -2.95 21.10
CA GLY A 255 -17.47 -3.43 22.34
C GLY A 255 -18.85 -2.83 22.64
N SER A 256 -19.50 -2.16 21.68
CA SER A 256 -20.94 -1.89 21.73
C SER A 256 -21.69 -3.06 21.07
N ARG A 257 -22.73 -3.60 21.74
CA ARG A 257 -23.57 -4.67 21.16
C ARG A 257 -24.82 -4.10 20.50
N TYR A 258 -25.26 -2.93 20.96
CA TYR A 258 -26.45 -2.26 20.48
C TYR A 258 -26.13 -0.82 20.11
N ARG A 259 -26.86 -0.28 19.13
CA ARG A 259 -26.77 1.13 18.71
C ARG A 259 -26.96 2.11 19.87
N GLY A 260 -27.80 1.77 20.85
CA GLY A 260 -28.02 2.59 22.05
C GLY A 260 -26.76 2.76 22.92
N ASP A 261 -25.90 1.73 22.98
CA ASP A 261 -24.65 1.80 23.75
C ASP A 261 -23.68 2.81 23.14
N PHE A 262 -23.62 2.86 21.80
CA PHE A 262 -22.84 3.86 21.07
C PHE A 262 -23.35 5.26 21.34
N GLU A 263 -24.67 5.49 21.23
CA GLU A 263 -25.25 6.81 21.48
C GLU A 263 -25.02 7.27 22.92
N GLU A 264 -25.09 6.36 23.90
CA GLU A 264 -24.82 6.68 25.30
C GLU A 264 -23.35 7.07 25.52
N ARG A 265 -22.40 6.34 24.92
CA ARG A 265 -20.97 6.67 24.97
C ARG A 265 -20.69 8.02 24.31
N LEU A 266 -21.26 8.28 23.14
CA LEU A 266 -21.12 9.56 22.45
C LEU A 266 -21.71 10.71 23.28
N LYS A 267 -22.87 10.52 23.91
CA LYS A 267 -23.46 11.50 24.84
C LYS A 267 -22.54 11.79 26.03
N LYS A 268 -21.86 10.77 26.59
CA LYS A 268 -20.89 10.97 27.69
C LYS A 268 -19.70 11.82 27.22
N VAL A 269 -19.11 11.48 26.08
CA VAL A 269 -18.01 12.25 25.47
C VAL A 269 -18.42 13.71 25.20
N LEU A 270 -19.58 13.92 24.57
CA LEU A 270 -20.06 15.27 24.25
C LEU A 270 -20.41 16.10 25.51
N LYS A 271 -20.94 15.46 26.56
CA LYS A 271 -21.21 16.12 27.84
C LYS A 271 -19.91 16.61 28.50
N GLU A 272 -18.84 15.82 28.39
CA GLU A 272 -17.52 16.18 28.91
C GLU A 272 -16.93 17.37 28.15
N ILE A 273 -16.96 17.33 26.81
CA ILE A 273 -16.50 18.43 25.95
C ILE A 273 -17.20 19.74 26.31
N ARG A 274 -18.53 19.68 26.50
CA ARG A 274 -19.34 20.84 26.90
C ARG A 274 -18.97 21.38 28.29
N THR A 275 -18.65 20.49 29.24
CA THR A 275 -18.36 20.89 30.63
C THR A 275 -17.01 21.60 30.72
N ARG A 276 -16.03 21.14 29.95
CA ARG A 276 -14.70 21.75 29.92
C ARG A 276 -14.65 23.07 29.14
N GLY A 277 -15.30 23.12 27.97
CA GLY A 277 -15.41 24.34 27.16
C GLY A 277 -14.09 24.83 26.50
N ASP A 278 -12.95 24.24 26.82
CA ASP A 278 -11.64 24.49 26.21
C ASP A 278 -11.32 23.56 25.03
N ILE A 279 -12.22 22.63 24.69
CA ILE A 279 -11.99 21.60 23.67
C ILE A 279 -12.58 22.00 22.31
N ILE A 280 -11.78 21.80 21.26
CA ILE A 280 -12.17 21.81 19.85
C ILE A 280 -12.14 20.36 19.36
N LEU A 281 -13.25 19.89 18.82
CA LEU A 281 -13.38 18.51 18.35
C LEU A 281 -13.03 18.43 16.85
N PHE A 282 -12.03 17.63 16.50
CA PHE A 282 -11.74 17.26 15.12
C PHE A 282 -12.44 15.95 14.77
N ILE A 283 -13.20 15.97 13.69
CA ILE A 283 -13.87 14.79 13.12
C ILE A 283 -13.33 14.62 11.71
N ASP A 284 -12.48 13.61 11.56
CA ASP A 284 -12.13 13.12 10.23
C ASP A 284 -13.33 12.40 9.63
N GLU A 285 -13.52 12.54 8.32
CA GLU A 285 -14.68 11.98 7.60
C GLU A 285 -16.04 12.37 8.21
N LEU A 286 -16.29 13.67 8.36
CA LEU A 286 -17.49 14.24 9.01
C LEU A 286 -18.82 13.66 8.46
N HIS A 287 -18.85 13.23 7.19
CA HIS A 287 -20.02 12.61 6.57
C HIS A 287 -20.47 11.30 7.24
N THR A 288 -19.55 10.55 7.86
CA THR A 288 -19.85 9.28 8.56
C THR A 288 -20.83 9.48 9.71
N LEU A 289 -20.76 10.64 10.38
CA LEU A 289 -21.67 11.02 11.47
C LEU A 289 -23.00 11.59 10.99
N VAL A 290 -23.05 12.03 9.72
CA VAL A 290 -24.20 12.70 9.09
C VAL A 290 -24.99 11.74 8.19
N GLY A 291 -24.45 10.54 7.93
CA GLY A 291 -24.95 9.53 7.00
C GLY A 291 -26.44 9.23 7.12
N ALA A 292 -27.21 9.90 6.26
CA ALA A 292 -28.64 9.78 6.09
C ALA A 292 -29.03 8.38 5.56
N GLY A 293 -29.39 7.46 6.44
CA GLY A 293 -30.42 6.43 6.24
C GLY A 293 -30.31 5.43 5.08
N ALA A 294 -29.20 5.35 4.33
CA ALA A 294 -29.15 4.59 3.07
C ALA A 294 -28.46 3.22 3.13
N ALA A 295 -27.89 2.81 4.27
CA ALA A 295 -27.38 1.46 4.45
C ALA A 295 -27.82 0.92 5.82
N GLU A 296 -28.32 -0.33 5.86
CA GLU A 296 -28.64 -1.09 7.08
C GLU A 296 -27.38 -1.24 7.94
N GLY A 297 -27.02 -0.21 8.72
CA GLY A 297 -25.82 -0.21 9.55
C GLY A 297 -25.17 1.16 9.79
N ALA A 298 -25.56 2.21 9.05
CA ALA A 298 -24.98 3.55 9.26
C ALA A 298 -25.42 4.16 10.61
N ILE A 299 -24.45 4.65 11.37
CA ILE A 299 -24.61 5.19 12.72
C ILE A 299 -25.05 6.66 12.61
N ASP A 300 -26.35 6.95 12.76
CA ASP A 300 -26.85 8.32 12.70
C ASP A 300 -26.64 9.07 14.04
N ALA A 301 -25.47 9.68 14.16
CA ALA A 301 -25.10 10.58 15.26
C ALA A 301 -25.57 12.03 15.03
N ALA A 302 -26.12 12.35 13.86
CA ALA A 302 -26.50 13.71 13.49
C ALA A 302 -27.58 14.26 14.41
N SER A 303 -28.51 13.40 14.86
CA SER A 303 -29.57 13.75 15.82
C SER A 303 -29.03 14.27 17.16
N ILE A 304 -27.86 13.79 17.60
CA ILE A 304 -27.21 14.17 18.86
C ILE A 304 -26.36 15.44 18.67
N LEU A 305 -25.67 15.57 17.54
CA LEU A 305 -24.76 16.68 17.27
C LEU A 305 -25.48 17.97 16.87
N LYS A 306 -26.56 17.88 16.07
CA LYS A 306 -27.30 19.04 15.54
C LYS A 306 -27.71 20.05 16.63
N PRO A 307 -28.31 19.64 17.77
CA PRO A 307 -28.70 20.60 18.81
C PRO A 307 -27.50 21.32 19.44
N MET A 308 -26.37 20.64 19.62
CA MET A 308 -25.16 21.21 20.25
C MET A 308 -24.45 22.18 19.32
N LEU A 309 -24.33 21.83 18.04
CA LEU A 309 -23.84 22.72 16.98
C LEU A 309 -24.78 23.92 16.81
N ALA A 310 -26.09 23.71 16.94
CA ALA A 310 -27.09 24.76 16.79
C ALA A 310 -26.95 25.85 17.88
N ARG A 311 -26.65 25.43 19.12
CA ARG A 311 -26.46 26.31 20.29
C ARG A 311 -25.05 26.89 20.41
N GLY A 312 -24.10 26.44 19.58
CA GLY A 312 -22.69 26.84 19.68
C GLY A 312 -21.98 26.29 20.91
N GLU A 313 -22.54 25.25 21.54
CA GLU A 313 -21.96 24.56 22.71
C GLU A 313 -20.81 23.62 22.32
N LEU A 314 -20.74 23.26 21.03
CA LEU A 314 -19.73 22.37 20.47
C LEU A 314 -19.02 23.09 19.33
N GLN A 315 -17.71 23.25 19.47
CA GLN A 315 -16.84 23.77 18.42
C GLN A 315 -16.17 22.61 17.70
N THR A 316 -16.38 22.50 16.39
CA THR A 316 -15.90 21.37 15.60
C THR A 316 -15.11 21.81 14.37
N ILE A 317 -14.09 21.04 14.04
CA ILE A 317 -13.40 21.06 12.75
C ILE A 317 -13.76 19.75 12.05
N GLY A 318 -14.39 19.84 10.88
CA GLY A 318 -14.69 18.66 10.06
C GLY A 318 -13.74 18.52 8.88
N ALA A 319 -13.46 17.30 8.45
CA ALA A 319 -12.85 17.02 7.15
C ALA A 319 -13.74 16.08 6.33
N THR A 320 -13.88 16.30 5.02
CA THR A 320 -14.67 15.44 4.13
C THR A 320 -14.23 15.61 2.67
N THR A 321 -14.66 14.73 1.77
CA THR A 321 -14.46 14.91 0.33
C THR A 321 -15.49 15.86 -0.27
N ARG A 322 -15.22 16.36 -1.48
CA ARG A 322 -16.13 17.27 -2.18
C ARG A 322 -17.47 16.61 -2.49
N ASP A 323 -17.45 15.33 -2.83
CA ASP A 323 -18.65 14.57 -3.17
C ASP A 323 -19.52 14.28 -1.96
N GLU A 324 -18.92 13.89 -0.84
CA GLU A 324 -19.63 13.66 0.41
C GLU A 324 -20.25 14.94 0.96
N TYR A 325 -19.53 16.06 0.88
CA TYR A 325 -20.05 17.36 1.29
C TYR A 325 -21.34 17.70 0.54
N ARG A 326 -21.33 17.56 -0.79
CA ARG A 326 -22.52 17.78 -1.65
C ARG A 326 -23.65 16.79 -1.34
N LYS A 327 -23.33 15.52 -1.12
CA LYS A 327 -24.32 14.45 -0.91
C LYS A 327 -25.01 14.58 0.46
N HIS A 328 -24.27 14.91 1.51
CA HIS A 328 -24.73 14.77 2.90
C HIS A 328 -24.83 16.08 3.68
N LEU A 329 -23.92 17.04 3.49
CA LEU A 329 -23.89 18.27 4.28
C LEU A 329 -24.65 19.42 3.62
N GLU A 330 -24.49 19.61 2.31
CA GLU A 330 -25.12 20.71 1.56
C GLU A 330 -26.64 20.57 1.48
N LYS A 331 -27.14 19.32 1.49
CA LYS A 331 -28.59 19.05 1.50
C LYS A 331 -29.25 19.26 2.87
N ASP A 332 -28.47 19.31 3.95
CA ASP A 332 -28.99 19.46 5.31
C ASP A 332 -28.91 20.93 5.77
N ALA A 333 -30.06 21.61 5.71
CA ALA A 333 -30.19 23.03 6.07
C ALA A 333 -29.78 23.34 7.53
N ALA A 334 -29.78 22.36 8.45
CA ALA A 334 -29.36 22.58 9.82
C ALA A 334 -27.82 22.63 9.95
N LEU A 335 -27.13 21.74 9.24
CA LEU A 335 -25.67 21.64 9.26
C LEU A 335 -25.01 22.70 8.38
N GLU A 336 -25.56 22.96 7.19
CA GLU A 336 -25.08 24.00 6.26
C GLU A 336 -25.03 25.40 6.91
N ARG A 337 -25.97 25.68 7.80
CA ARG A 337 -26.01 26.95 8.55
C ARG A 337 -25.01 27.03 9.71
N ARG A 338 -24.28 25.97 10.02
CA ARG A 338 -23.33 25.90 11.14
C ARG A 338 -21.90 25.66 10.72
N PHE A 339 -21.73 25.01 9.57
CA PHE A 339 -20.43 24.78 8.98
C PHE A 339 -20.05 25.87 7.97
N GLN A 340 -18.76 26.16 7.89
CA GLN A 340 -18.18 27.05 6.89
C GLN A 340 -17.19 26.23 6.04
N PRO A 341 -17.44 26.08 4.73
CA PRO A 341 -16.53 25.35 3.85
C PRO A 341 -15.21 26.11 3.68
N ILE A 342 -14.11 25.35 3.69
CA ILE A 342 -12.75 25.75 3.36
C ILE A 342 -12.23 24.73 2.34
N ASN A 343 -11.95 25.17 1.12
CA ASN A 343 -11.41 24.30 0.09
C ASN A 343 -9.92 24.07 0.36
N VAL A 344 -9.51 22.80 0.33
CA VAL A 344 -8.13 22.36 0.41
C VAL A 344 -7.76 21.80 -0.96
N GLU A 345 -6.84 22.48 -1.63
CA GLU A 345 -6.36 22.09 -2.95
C GLU A 345 -5.16 21.13 -2.82
N GLU A 346 -5.00 20.29 -3.83
CA GLU A 346 -3.81 19.47 -4.03
C GLU A 346 -2.58 20.40 -4.16
N PRO A 347 -1.49 20.15 -3.40
CA PRO A 347 -0.28 20.95 -3.50
C PRO A 347 0.39 20.75 -4.86
N THR A 348 1.10 21.78 -5.31
CA THR A 348 1.93 21.68 -6.52
C THR A 348 3.13 20.76 -6.28
N VAL A 349 3.68 20.16 -7.34
CA VAL A 349 4.87 19.30 -7.25
C VAL A 349 6.03 19.98 -6.50
N ALA A 350 6.28 21.27 -6.77
CA ALA A 350 7.33 22.04 -6.08
C ALA A 350 7.10 22.11 -4.57
N HIS A 351 5.86 22.34 -4.15
CA HIS A 351 5.49 22.39 -2.75
C HIS A 351 5.49 20.99 -2.12
N THR A 352 5.12 19.94 -2.85
CA THR A 352 5.28 18.55 -2.38
C THR A 352 6.74 18.21 -2.09
N ILE A 353 7.69 18.67 -2.92
CA ILE A 353 9.12 18.45 -2.66
C ILE A 353 9.53 19.10 -1.33
N GLU A 354 9.04 20.30 -1.02
CA GLU A 354 9.28 20.96 0.27
C GLU A 354 8.65 20.18 1.44
N ILE A 355 7.44 19.64 1.25
CA ILE A 355 6.78 18.77 2.24
C ILE A 355 7.65 17.53 2.51
N LEU A 356 8.11 16.85 1.47
CA LEU A 356 8.97 15.68 1.58
C LEU A 356 10.30 16.01 2.29
N LYS A 357 10.91 17.17 1.99
CA LYS A 357 12.11 17.65 2.68
C LYS A 357 11.86 17.88 4.17
N GLY A 358 10.70 18.41 4.54
CA GLY A 358 10.32 18.59 5.95
C GLY A 358 10.07 17.27 6.69
N LEU A 359 9.61 16.23 6.00
CA LEU A 359 9.35 14.91 6.57
C LEU A 359 10.59 14.00 6.60
N ARG A 360 11.62 14.32 5.81
CA ARG A 360 12.84 13.51 5.60
C ARG A 360 13.41 12.94 6.89
N ASP A 361 13.76 13.79 7.85
CA ASP A 361 14.42 13.38 9.10
C ASP A 361 13.66 12.30 9.87
N ARG A 362 12.31 12.35 9.84
CA ARG A 362 11.45 11.38 10.52
C ARG A 362 11.43 10.03 9.82
N TYR A 363 11.33 10.03 8.49
CA TYR A 363 11.35 8.80 7.70
C TYR A 363 12.74 8.16 7.71
N GLU A 364 13.81 8.96 7.64
CA GLU A 364 15.20 8.49 7.78
C GLU A 364 15.41 7.80 9.14
N ALA A 365 14.96 8.42 10.23
CA ALA A 365 15.05 7.84 11.57
C ALA A 365 14.20 6.57 11.72
N HIS A 366 12.99 6.57 11.16
CA HIS A 366 12.07 5.44 11.25
C HIS A 366 12.61 4.20 10.49
N HIS A 367 13.12 4.40 9.28
CA HIS A 367 13.58 3.31 8.40
C HIS A 367 15.06 3.00 8.53
N ARG A 368 15.85 3.90 9.12
CA ARG A 368 17.31 3.81 9.21
C ARG A 368 17.97 3.82 7.83
N VAL A 369 17.54 4.75 6.98
CA VAL A 369 18.04 5.01 5.63
C VAL A 369 18.31 6.50 5.47
N THR A 370 19.04 6.90 4.43
CA THR A 370 19.21 8.31 4.04
C THR A 370 18.57 8.55 2.69
N PHE A 371 17.67 9.52 2.56
CA PHE A 371 17.05 9.85 1.28
C PHE A 371 17.84 10.95 0.59
N THR A 372 18.22 10.76 -0.67
CA THR A 372 18.85 11.83 -1.46
C THR A 372 17.86 12.94 -1.80
N ASP A 373 18.37 14.15 -2.09
CA ASP A 373 17.50 15.24 -2.58
C ASP A 373 16.87 14.86 -3.93
N GLU A 374 17.62 14.15 -4.76
CA GLU A 374 17.17 13.58 -6.03
C GLU A 374 16.02 12.59 -5.82
N ALA A 375 16.06 11.73 -4.79
CA ALA A 375 14.97 10.81 -4.48
C ALA A 375 13.67 11.54 -4.11
N LEU A 376 13.73 12.62 -3.34
CA LEU A 376 12.55 13.40 -2.98
C LEU A 376 11.93 14.08 -4.21
N VAL A 377 12.78 14.64 -5.08
CA VAL A 377 12.36 15.24 -6.35
C VAL A 377 11.76 14.18 -7.27
N ALA A 378 12.38 13.00 -7.36
CA ALA A 378 11.90 11.88 -8.15
C ALA A 378 10.54 11.39 -7.65
N ALA A 379 10.37 11.20 -6.33
CA ALA A 379 9.13 10.74 -5.73
C ALA A 379 7.96 11.67 -6.07
N ALA A 380 8.14 12.99 -5.96
CA ALA A 380 7.09 13.95 -6.29
C ALA A 380 6.75 13.96 -7.79
N ASN A 381 7.75 14.02 -8.68
CA ASN A 381 7.53 14.08 -10.13
C ASN A 381 6.98 12.77 -10.70
N LEU A 382 7.53 11.63 -10.27
CA LEU A 382 7.10 10.31 -10.74
C LEU A 382 5.71 9.96 -10.20
N ALA A 383 5.40 10.28 -8.94
CA ALA A 383 4.06 10.07 -8.42
C ALA A 383 3.03 10.94 -9.16
N ASP A 384 3.33 12.20 -9.45
CA ASP A 384 2.44 13.07 -10.23
C ASP A 384 2.17 12.50 -11.64
N ARG A 385 3.22 12.02 -12.30
CA ARG A 385 3.15 11.55 -13.68
C ARG A 385 2.52 10.17 -13.86
N TYR A 386 2.78 9.23 -12.96
CA TYR A 386 2.45 7.82 -13.14
C TYR A 386 1.30 7.33 -12.23
N ILE A 387 1.01 8.01 -11.11
CA ILE A 387 -0.07 7.65 -10.19
C ILE A 387 -1.18 8.70 -10.30
N SER A 388 -2.23 8.39 -11.07
CA SER A 388 -3.33 9.32 -11.38
C SER A 388 -4.57 9.16 -10.51
N ASP A 389 -4.72 8.03 -9.83
CA ASP A 389 -5.87 7.70 -8.97
C ASP A 389 -5.74 8.25 -7.54
N ARG A 390 -4.58 8.82 -7.20
CA ARG A 390 -4.27 9.44 -5.91
C ARG A 390 -3.74 10.87 -6.11
N TYR A 391 -3.81 11.63 -5.03
CA TYR A 391 -3.44 13.04 -5.01
C TYR A 391 -2.15 13.27 -4.21
N LEU A 392 -1.39 14.29 -4.57
CA LEU A 392 -0.26 14.79 -3.79
C LEU A 392 -0.74 15.39 -2.45
N PRO A 393 0.08 15.39 -1.40
CA PRO A 393 1.43 14.81 -1.32
C PRO A 393 1.44 13.31 -0.97
N ASP A 394 0.30 12.72 -0.60
CA ASP A 394 0.15 11.34 -0.09
C ASP A 394 0.84 10.29 -0.97
N LYS A 395 0.52 10.27 -2.27
CA LYS A 395 1.15 9.32 -3.21
C LYS A 395 2.67 9.43 -3.28
N ALA A 396 3.25 10.59 -3.04
CA ALA A 396 4.70 10.78 -3.04
C ALA A 396 5.33 10.39 -1.70
N ILE A 397 4.64 10.67 -0.59
CA ILE A 397 5.03 10.23 0.75
C ILE A 397 5.07 8.70 0.81
N ASP A 398 4.05 8.04 0.27
CA ASP A 398 4.01 6.57 0.27
C ASP A 398 5.16 5.95 -0.53
N LEU A 399 5.56 6.55 -1.68
CA LEU A 399 6.72 6.07 -2.44
C LEU A 399 8.02 6.16 -1.63
N ILE A 400 8.21 7.25 -0.88
CA ILE A 400 9.35 7.43 0.02
C ILE A 400 9.30 6.39 1.16
N ASP A 401 8.13 6.20 1.76
CA ASP A 401 7.94 5.26 2.87
C ASP A 401 8.23 3.81 2.44
N GLU A 402 7.68 3.39 1.30
CA GLU A 402 7.87 2.04 0.75
C GLU A 402 9.31 1.82 0.29
N ALA A 403 9.97 2.81 -0.32
CA ALA A 403 11.39 2.71 -0.68
C ALA A 403 12.29 2.58 0.56
N GLY A 404 12.01 3.37 1.61
CA GLY A 404 12.72 3.25 2.89
C GLY A 404 12.51 1.89 3.55
N SER A 405 11.27 1.43 3.60
CA SER A 405 10.90 0.10 4.13
C SER A 405 11.57 -1.03 3.35
N ARG A 406 11.57 -0.97 2.02
CA ARG A 406 12.21 -1.95 1.13
C ARG A 406 13.71 -2.04 1.37
N MET A 407 14.40 -0.90 1.43
CA MET A 407 15.84 -0.88 1.69
C MET A 407 16.17 -1.43 3.08
N ARG A 408 15.34 -1.10 4.09
CA ARG A 408 15.46 -1.68 5.42
C ARG A 408 15.26 -3.20 5.42
N ILE A 409 14.28 -3.72 4.69
CA ILE A 409 14.02 -5.17 4.59
C ILE A 409 15.15 -5.89 3.85
N ARG A 410 15.66 -5.32 2.75
CA ARG A 410 16.83 -5.84 2.02
C ARG A 410 18.01 -6.04 2.97
N ARG A 411 18.27 -5.06 3.85
CA ARG A 411 19.31 -5.15 4.89
C ARG A 411 19.00 -6.12 6.02
N MET A 412 17.73 -6.41 6.32
CA MET A 412 17.37 -7.45 7.30
C MET A 412 17.40 -8.87 6.71
N THR A 413 17.52 -8.98 5.38
CA THR A 413 17.55 -10.25 4.67
C THR A 413 19.00 -10.69 4.50
N ALA A 414 19.28 -11.97 4.78
CA ALA A 414 20.62 -12.52 4.57
C ALA A 414 21.03 -12.39 3.10
N PRO A 415 22.30 -12.02 2.79
CA PRO A 415 22.79 -11.94 1.43
C PRO A 415 22.54 -13.24 0.63
N PRO A 416 22.38 -13.17 -0.71
CA PRO A 416 22.18 -14.35 -1.56
C PRO A 416 23.23 -15.44 -1.29
N ASP A 417 24.48 -15.05 -1.11
CA ASP A 417 25.60 -15.90 -0.74
C ASP A 417 25.38 -16.70 0.56
N VAL A 418 24.83 -16.06 1.60
CA VAL A 418 24.56 -16.72 2.89
C VAL A 418 23.39 -17.69 2.73
N ARG A 419 22.39 -17.29 1.94
CA ARG A 419 21.21 -18.12 1.63
C ARG A 419 21.57 -19.36 0.80
N GLU A 420 22.48 -19.24 -0.16
CA GLU A 420 23.03 -20.39 -0.91
C GLU A 420 23.77 -21.36 0.01
N ILE A 421 24.51 -20.86 0.99
CA ILE A 421 25.19 -21.71 1.98
C ILE A 421 24.15 -22.42 2.87
N ASP A 422 23.08 -21.75 3.28
CA ASP A 422 21.98 -22.37 4.03
C ASP A 422 21.30 -23.50 3.24
N GLU A 423 21.09 -23.31 1.93
CA GLU A 423 20.56 -24.36 1.05
C GLU A 423 21.52 -25.55 0.92
N LYS A 424 22.83 -25.29 0.77
CA LYS A 424 23.86 -26.34 0.75
C LYS A 424 23.88 -27.13 2.07
N ILE A 425 23.81 -26.45 3.22
CA ILE A 425 23.73 -27.09 4.54
C ILE A 425 22.49 -27.99 4.63
N ALA A 426 21.33 -27.51 4.17
CA ALA A 426 20.10 -28.30 4.16
C ALA A 426 20.23 -29.56 3.30
N GLN A 427 20.81 -29.45 2.10
CA GLN A 427 21.05 -30.61 1.23
C GLN A 427 22.03 -31.61 1.85
N VAL A 428 23.13 -31.15 2.45
CA VAL A 428 24.12 -32.02 3.10
C VAL A 428 23.51 -32.73 4.29
N ARG A 429 22.67 -32.05 5.09
CA ARG A 429 21.92 -32.67 6.20
C ARG A 429 21.03 -33.81 5.74
N LEU A 430 20.26 -33.58 4.68
CA LEU A 430 19.38 -34.59 4.11
C LEU A 430 20.17 -35.81 3.61
N LYS A 431 21.26 -35.57 2.87
CA LYS A 431 22.17 -36.64 2.41
C LYS A 431 22.79 -37.41 3.58
N LYS A 432 23.16 -36.72 4.65
CA LYS A 432 23.76 -37.31 5.86
C LYS A 432 22.76 -38.21 6.57
N GLU A 433 21.51 -37.76 6.73
CA GLU A 433 20.43 -38.53 7.33
C GLU A 433 20.11 -39.79 6.51
N SER A 434 20.00 -39.67 5.18
CA SER A 434 19.84 -40.83 4.30
C SER A 434 21.01 -41.81 4.37
N ALA A 435 22.26 -41.34 4.55
CA ALA A 435 23.43 -42.20 4.72
C ALA A 435 23.43 -42.92 6.08
N ILE A 436 22.93 -42.27 7.14
CA ILE A 436 22.74 -42.88 8.47
C ILE A 436 21.67 -43.98 8.39
N ASP A 437 20.54 -43.69 7.74
CA ASP A 437 19.44 -44.66 7.55
C ASP A 437 19.89 -45.89 6.74
N ALA A 438 20.76 -45.67 5.75
CA ALA A 438 21.38 -46.73 4.95
C ALA A 438 22.54 -47.46 5.66
N GLN A 439 22.86 -47.09 6.91
CA GLN A 439 24.00 -47.61 7.69
C GLN A 439 25.38 -47.41 7.04
N ASP A 440 25.49 -46.44 6.12
CA ASP A 440 26.75 -46.05 5.48
C ASP A 440 27.46 -44.99 6.35
N PHE A 441 28.10 -45.48 7.42
CA PHE A 441 28.72 -44.62 8.44
C PHE A 441 29.93 -43.84 7.92
N GLU A 442 30.64 -44.35 6.92
CA GLU A 442 31.80 -43.68 6.33
C GLU A 442 31.37 -42.45 5.52
N ARG A 443 30.33 -42.61 4.69
CA ARG A 443 29.72 -41.49 3.97
C ARG A 443 29.05 -40.48 4.89
N ALA A 444 28.38 -40.95 5.95
CA ALA A 444 27.79 -40.07 6.96
C ALA A 444 28.85 -39.23 7.69
N ALA A 445 30.04 -39.79 7.97
CA ALA A 445 31.16 -39.05 8.57
C ALA A 445 31.69 -37.96 7.63
N ALA A 446 31.89 -38.26 6.35
CA ALA A 446 32.33 -37.28 5.36
C ALA A 446 31.33 -36.11 5.21
N LEU A 447 30.03 -36.41 5.14
CA LEU A 447 28.96 -35.40 5.05
C LEU A 447 28.83 -34.57 6.33
N ARG A 448 29.16 -35.13 7.50
CA ARG A 448 29.21 -34.39 8.77
C ARG A 448 30.33 -33.36 8.77
N ASP A 449 31.49 -33.73 8.24
CA ASP A 449 32.65 -32.82 8.18
C ASP A 449 32.41 -31.72 7.13
N GLU A 450 31.75 -32.04 6.00
CA GLU A 450 31.27 -31.07 5.01
C GLU A 450 30.24 -30.10 5.61
N GLU A 451 29.25 -30.60 6.36
CA GLU A 451 28.27 -29.75 7.07
C GLU A 451 28.98 -28.78 8.03
N ARG A 452 29.98 -29.26 8.77
CA ARG A 452 30.75 -28.43 9.70
C ARG A 452 31.50 -27.32 8.98
N GLN A 453 32.15 -27.62 7.86
CA GLN A 453 32.84 -26.62 7.04
C GLN A 453 31.87 -25.56 6.50
N LEU A 454 30.70 -25.96 6.02
CA LEU A 454 29.68 -25.04 5.54
C LEU A 454 29.12 -24.14 6.67
N ILE A 455 28.96 -24.68 7.89
CA ILE A 455 28.54 -23.88 9.06
C ILE A 455 29.61 -22.86 9.45
N GLU A 456 30.88 -23.23 9.44
CA GLU A 456 31.99 -22.32 9.74
C GLU A 456 32.11 -21.22 8.67
N GLU A 457 31.93 -21.55 7.39
CA GLU A 457 31.91 -20.57 6.30
C GLU A 457 30.70 -19.63 6.40
N ARG A 458 29.51 -20.16 6.71
CA ARG A 458 28.29 -19.37 6.97
C ARG A 458 28.53 -18.35 8.09
N GLN A 459 29.10 -18.79 9.21
CA GLN A 459 29.38 -17.90 10.35
C GLN A 459 30.38 -16.81 9.99
N ARG A 460 31.42 -17.13 9.23
CA ARG A 460 32.42 -16.16 8.76
C ARG A 460 31.78 -15.09 7.88
N ARG A 461 30.95 -15.49 6.91
CA ARG A 461 30.24 -14.54 6.03
C ARG A 461 29.21 -13.71 6.78
N GLU A 462 28.47 -14.32 7.71
CA GLU A 462 27.51 -13.61 8.55
C GLU A 462 28.18 -12.55 9.44
N GLN A 463 29.37 -12.86 9.98
CA GLN A 463 30.17 -11.90 10.75
C GLN A 463 30.75 -10.79 9.88
N ALA A 464 31.27 -11.10 8.69
CA ALA A 464 31.76 -10.11 7.75
C ALA A 464 30.65 -9.13 7.31
N TRP A 465 29.45 -9.66 7.06
CA TRP A 465 28.27 -8.87 6.74
C TRP A 465 27.86 -7.94 7.90
N LYS A 466 27.75 -8.49 9.12
CA LYS A 466 27.45 -7.70 10.33
C LYS A 466 28.50 -6.63 10.62
N ALA A 467 29.78 -6.91 10.35
CA ALA A 467 30.87 -5.99 10.61
C ALA A 467 31.03 -4.89 9.53
N GLY A 468 30.70 -5.20 8.27
CA GLY A 468 30.87 -4.28 7.14
C GLY A 468 29.69 -3.32 6.90
N GLU A 469 28.46 -3.71 7.25
CA GLU A 469 27.24 -2.97 6.89
C GLU A 469 26.49 -2.37 8.09
N MET A 470 26.91 -2.59 9.35
CA MET A 470 26.15 -2.05 10.50
C MET A 470 26.23 -0.51 10.64
N ASP A 471 27.30 0.13 10.12
CA ASP A 471 27.55 1.57 10.30
C ASP A 471 27.24 2.45 9.06
N VAL A 472 26.97 1.87 7.88
CA VAL A 472 26.63 2.65 6.68
C VAL A 472 25.11 2.68 6.53
N LEU A 473 24.50 3.86 6.66
CA LEU A 473 23.09 4.05 6.33
C LEU A 473 22.88 3.76 4.85
N SER A 474 21.89 2.92 4.51
CA SER A 474 21.54 2.68 3.12
C SER A 474 20.96 3.94 2.52
N GLU A 475 21.50 4.35 1.38
CA GLU A 475 21.03 5.52 0.65
C GLU A 475 19.87 5.12 -0.28
N VAL A 476 18.83 5.96 -0.30
CA VAL A 476 17.69 5.84 -1.22
C VAL A 476 17.85 6.95 -2.26
N GLY A 477 18.11 6.53 -3.49
CA GLY A 477 18.24 7.36 -4.67
C GLY A 477 16.96 7.42 -5.50
N GLU A 478 17.07 8.05 -6.66
CA GLU A 478 16.02 8.05 -7.69
C GLU A 478 15.68 6.63 -8.16
N GLU A 479 16.67 5.74 -8.23
CA GLU A 479 16.51 4.37 -8.75
C GLU A 479 15.61 3.51 -7.86
N GLU A 480 15.77 3.59 -6.53
CA GLU A 480 14.91 2.89 -5.58
C GLU A 480 13.46 3.36 -5.66
N ILE A 481 13.23 4.68 -5.85
CA ILE A 481 11.89 5.25 -6.03
C ILE A 481 11.25 4.73 -7.31
N ALA A 482 12.01 4.70 -8.41
CA ALA A 482 11.55 4.17 -9.68
C ALA A 482 11.23 2.67 -9.60
N GLU A 483 12.04 1.89 -8.89
CA GLU A 483 11.80 0.46 -8.66
C GLU A 483 10.50 0.22 -7.90
N VAL A 484 10.26 0.97 -6.82
CA VAL A 484 9.01 0.88 -6.04
C VAL A 484 7.81 1.24 -6.89
N LEU A 485 7.89 2.36 -7.61
CA LEU A 485 6.82 2.79 -8.51
C LEU A 485 6.55 1.73 -9.59
N SER A 486 7.60 1.08 -10.09
CA SER A 486 7.48 0.03 -11.09
C SER A 486 6.71 -1.18 -10.57
N ILE A 487 6.97 -1.57 -9.32
CA ILE A 487 6.24 -2.68 -8.67
C ILE A 487 4.78 -2.31 -8.43
N TRP A 488 4.50 -1.08 -8.01
CA TRP A 488 3.15 -0.61 -7.75
C TRP A 488 2.29 -0.54 -9.00
N THR A 489 2.87 -0.01 -10.06
CA THR A 489 2.14 0.26 -11.31
C THR A 489 2.25 -0.89 -12.31
N GLY A 490 3.19 -1.81 -12.12
CA GLY A 490 3.58 -2.82 -13.10
C GLY A 490 4.33 -2.23 -14.30
N ILE A 491 4.65 -0.93 -14.27
CA ILE A 491 5.26 -0.22 -15.38
C ILE A 491 6.75 -0.17 -15.15
N PRO A 492 7.61 -0.57 -16.09
CA PRO A 492 9.02 -0.34 -15.97
C PRO A 492 9.31 1.17 -16.03
N VAL A 493 9.52 1.80 -14.88
CA VAL A 493 9.93 3.22 -14.79
C VAL A 493 11.44 3.26 -14.94
N PHE A 494 11.95 2.72 -16.04
CA PHE A 494 13.33 2.99 -16.39
C PHE A 494 13.43 4.46 -16.75
N LYS A 495 14.54 5.09 -16.39
CA LYS A 495 14.84 6.44 -16.88
C LYS A 495 14.60 6.46 -18.39
N LEU A 496 14.15 7.60 -18.90
CA LEU A 496 14.51 8.07 -20.25
C LEU A 496 16.04 8.19 -20.29
N THR A 497 16.72 7.06 -20.26
CA THR A 497 18.15 6.90 -20.44
C THR A 497 18.39 6.64 -21.91
N GLU A 498 19.65 6.77 -22.31
CA GLU A 498 20.11 6.32 -23.62
C GLU A 498 19.52 4.94 -23.97
N GLU A 499 19.32 4.05 -23.00
CA GLU A 499 18.72 2.72 -23.19
C GLU A 499 17.26 2.72 -23.70
N GLU A 500 16.35 3.57 -23.21
CA GLU A 500 14.98 3.66 -23.76
C GLU A 500 14.99 4.25 -25.17
N THR A 501 15.84 5.25 -25.39
CA THR A 501 16.01 5.87 -26.71
C THR A 501 16.58 4.88 -27.70
N ASP A 502 17.59 4.11 -27.30
CA ASP A 502 18.22 3.03 -28.06
C ASP A 502 17.24 1.90 -28.32
N LYS A 503 16.42 1.54 -27.33
CA LYS A 503 15.33 0.56 -27.49
C LYS A 503 14.36 1.04 -28.58
N LEU A 504 13.91 2.30 -28.52
CA LEU A 504 13.02 2.89 -29.54
C LEU A 504 13.67 3.04 -30.93
N LEU A 505 14.99 3.20 -31.00
CA LEU A 505 15.74 3.20 -32.26
C LEU A 505 15.74 1.82 -32.93
N ARG A 506 15.72 0.75 -32.13
CA ARG A 506 15.65 -0.65 -32.61
C ARG A 506 14.22 -1.20 -32.69
N MET A 507 13.21 -0.34 -32.55
CA MET A 507 11.81 -0.76 -32.50
C MET A 507 11.38 -1.53 -33.75
N GLU A 508 11.75 -1.06 -34.94
CA GLU A 508 11.44 -1.76 -36.18
C GLU A 508 12.02 -3.17 -36.21
N GLU A 509 13.30 -3.32 -35.83
CA GLU A 509 13.99 -4.61 -35.81
C GLU A 509 13.34 -5.60 -34.82
N GLU A 510 12.98 -5.13 -33.63
CA GLU A 510 12.33 -5.95 -32.61
C GLU A 510 10.92 -6.38 -33.05
N LEU A 511 10.12 -5.47 -33.62
CA LEU A 511 8.79 -5.81 -34.13
C LEU A 511 8.87 -6.80 -35.30
N HIS A 512 9.89 -6.69 -36.16
CA HIS A 512 10.11 -7.61 -37.28
C HIS A 512 10.48 -9.04 -36.87
N LYS A 513 10.93 -9.25 -35.62
CA LYS A 513 11.14 -10.63 -35.11
C LYS A 513 9.83 -11.40 -35.01
N ARG A 514 8.70 -10.70 -34.85
CA ARG A 514 7.36 -11.28 -34.69
C ARG A 514 6.45 -11.02 -35.89
N ILE A 515 6.57 -9.86 -36.53
CA ILE A 515 5.72 -9.43 -37.65
C ILE A 515 6.47 -9.54 -38.98
N ILE A 516 5.89 -10.29 -39.92
CA ILE A 516 6.47 -10.53 -41.25
C ILE A 516 5.86 -9.57 -42.28
N SER A 517 6.68 -9.13 -43.25
CA SER A 517 6.31 -8.34 -44.45
C SER A 517 5.91 -6.87 -44.23
N GLN A 518 5.14 -6.55 -43.18
CA GLN A 518 4.47 -5.25 -43.00
C GLN A 518 5.41 -4.07 -42.65
N ASP A 519 6.48 -3.85 -43.42
CA ASP A 519 7.55 -2.86 -43.21
C ASP A 519 6.99 -1.44 -43.09
N ASP A 520 6.08 -1.06 -44.00
CA ASP A 520 5.47 0.28 -44.01
C ASP A 520 4.63 0.53 -42.75
N ALA A 521 3.91 -0.50 -42.28
CA ALA A 521 3.09 -0.40 -41.08
C ALA A 521 3.97 -0.23 -39.84
N ILE A 522 5.02 -1.04 -39.72
CA ILE A 522 5.97 -0.99 -38.62
C ILE A 522 6.69 0.35 -38.60
N SER A 523 7.22 0.80 -39.75
CA SER A 523 7.91 2.09 -39.86
C SER A 523 7.02 3.28 -39.49
N ALA A 524 5.76 3.28 -39.93
CA ALA A 524 4.81 4.35 -39.60
C ALA A 524 4.49 4.39 -38.10
N VAL A 525 4.23 3.23 -37.48
CA VAL A 525 3.99 3.13 -36.03
C VAL A 525 5.22 3.58 -35.23
N SER A 526 6.40 3.04 -35.54
CA SER A 526 7.66 3.37 -34.85
C SER A 526 7.98 4.86 -34.94
N ARG A 527 7.76 5.47 -36.11
CA ARG A 527 7.96 6.92 -36.30
C ARG A 527 6.99 7.77 -35.48
N ALA A 528 5.71 7.39 -35.43
CA ALA A 528 4.72 8.12 -34.63
C ALA A 528 5.03 8.03 -33.13
N ILE A 529 5.39 6.85 -32.63
CA ILE A 529 5.71 6.64 -31.21
C ILE A 529 6.98 7.40 -30.82
N ARG A 530 8.03 7.40 -31.66
CA ARG A 530 9.24 8.18 -31.42
C ARG A 530 8.98 9.69 -31.36
N ARG A 531 8.08 10.22 -32.20
CA ARG A 531 7.67 11.65 -32.14
C ARG A 531 7.03 12.00 -30.80
N THR A 532 6.16 11.14 -30.28
CA THR A 532 5.55 11.34 -28.96
C THR A 532 6.61 11.29 -27.85
N ARG A 533 7.47 10.28 -27.86
CA ARG A 533 8.46 10.05 -26.80
C ARG A 533 9.58 11.10 -26.76
N SER A 534 9.88 11.73 -27.89
CA SER A 534 10.80 12.88 -27.98
C SER A 534 10.20 14.21 -27.52
N GLY A 535 8.96 14.22 -27.01
CA GLY A 535 8.29 15.44 -26.51
C GLY A 535 7.82 16.39 -27.61
N LEU A 536 7.81 15.95 -28.88
CA LEU A 536 7.37 16.74 -30.03
C LEU A 536 5.83 16.71 -30.22
N LYS A 537 5.11 15.95 -29.41
CA LYS A 537 3.65 15.84 -29.41
C LYS A 537 3.05 16.51 -28.16
N ASP A 538 1.81 16.98 -28.28
CA ASP A 538 1.05 17.52 -27.15
C ASP A 538 0.94 16.46 -26.03
N PRO A 539 1.42 16.75 -24.80
CA PRO A 539 1.37 15.81 -23.68
C PRO A 539 -0.05 15.54 -23.19
N LYS A 540 -1.06 16.29 -23.64
CA LYS A 540 -2.46 16.04 -23.31
C LYS A 540 -3.11 14.95 -24.15
N ARG A 541 -2.47 14.49 -25.22
CA ARG A 541 -3.05 13.48 -26.12
C ARG A 541 -2.51 12.08 -25.82
N PRO A 542 -3.23 11.03 -26.25
CA PRO A 542 -2.71 9.66 -26.21
C PRO A 542 -1.35 9.54 -26.89
N ALA A 543 -0.53 8.60 -26.41
CA ALA A 543 0.84 8.40 -26.86
C ALA A 543 0.94 8.03 -28.35
N GLY A 544 -0.12 7.42 -28.90
CA GLY A 544 -0.27 7.18 -30.33
C GLY A 544 -1.73 6.92 -30.68
N SER A 545 -2.19 7.35 -31.85
CA SER A 545 -3.50 7.00 -32.39
C SER A 545 -3.40 6.53 -33.84
N PHE A 546 -3.87 5.31 -34.10
CA PHE A 546 -3.69 4.63 -35.37
C PHE A 546 -4.98 4.02 -35.90
N ILE A 547 -5.16 4.05 -37.22
CA ILE A 547 -6.16 3.23 -37.92
C ILE A 547 -5.43 2.20 -38.78
N PHE A 548 -5.69 0.91 -38.53
CA PHE A 548 -5.16 -0.22 -39.27
C PHE A 548 -6.19 -0.74 -40.27
N LEU A 549 -5.90 -0.56 -41.55
CA LEU A 549 -6.76 -0.96 -42.67
C LEU A 549 -6.15 -2.15 -43.40
N GLY A 550 -6.98 -3.08 -43.85
CA GLY A 550 -6.53 -4.25 -44.60
C GLY A 550 -7.44 -5.45 -44.39
N PRO A 551 -7.30 -6.53 -45.18
CA PRO A 551 -8.13 -7.71 -45.03
C PRO A 551 -7.87 -8.43 -43.70
N SER A 552 -8.80 -9.30 -43.29
CA SER A 552 -8.61 -10.14 -42.10
C SER A 552 -7.40 -11.06 -42.27
N GLY A 553 -6.65 -11.28 -41.18
CA GLY A 553 -5.52 -12.22 -41.16
C GLY A 553 -4.17 -11.67 -41.65
N VAL A 554 -4.06 -10.38 -42.00
CA VAL A 554 -2.78 -9.77 -42.45
C VAL A 554 -1.85 -9.31 -41.32
N GLY A 555 -2.24 -9.50 -40.05
CA GLY A 555 -1.40 -9.17 -38.88
C GLY A 555 -1.76 -7.89 -38.13
N LYS A 556 -2.92 -7.27 -38.37
CA LYS A 556 -3.39 -6.04 -37.67
C LYS A 556 -3.38 -6.20 -36.15
N THR A 557 -4.08 -7.22 -35.64
CA THR A 557 -4.15 -7.54 -34.20
C THR A 557 -2.81 -8.01 -33.65
N GLU A 558 -2.01 -8.72 -34.45
CA GLU A 558 -0.71 -9.24 -34.03
C GLU A 558 0.30 -8.10 -33.83
N LEU A 559 0.28 -7.07 -34.68
CA LEU A 559 1.10 -5.88 -34.48
C LEU A 559 0.72 -5.16 -33.17
N SER A 560 -0.57 -5.07 -32.83
CA SER A 560 -1.02 -4.48 -31.55
C SER A 560 -0.48 -5.25 -30.33
N LYS A 561 -0.45 -6.60 -30.39
CA LYS A 561 0.14 -7.44 -29.33
C LYS A 561 1.64 -7.25 -29.22
N ALA A 562 2.34 -7.26 -30.36
CA ALA A 562 3.78 -7.02 -30.40
C ALA A 562 4.15 -5.64 -29.85
N LEU A 563 3.33 -4.61 -30.11
CA LEU A 563 3.51 -3.28 -29.56
C LEU A 563 3.30 -3.24 -28.04
N ALA A 564 2.29 -3.94 -27.52
CA ALA A 564 2.05 -4.03 -26.09
C ALA A 564 3.24 -4.67 -25.36
N GLU A 565 3.71 -5.81 -25.87
CA GLU A 565 4.88 -6.52 -25.35
C GLU A 565 6.15 -5.66 -25.43
N PHE A 566 6.42 -5.04 -26.58
CA PHE A 566 7.64 -4.25 -26.78
C PHE A 566 7.69 -3.00 -25.87
N LEU A 567 6.58 -2.26 -25.77
CA LEU A 567 6.52 -0.98 -25.07
C LEU A 567 6.29 -1.12 -23.57
N PHE A 568 5.45 -2.09 -23.17
CA PHE A 568 5.02 -2.24 -21.79
C PHE A 568 5.55 -3.51 -21.12
N GLY A 569 6.25 -4.38 -21.87
CA GLY A 569 6.87 -5.61 -21.36
C GLY A 569 5.88 -6.77 -21.18
N ASP A 570 4.61 -6.55 -21.50
CA ASP A 570 3.52 -7.51 -21.26
C ASP A 570 2.51 -7.49 -22.42
N GLU A 571 2.20 -8.65 -22.99
CA GLU A 571 1.12 -8.78 -23.99
C GLU A 571 -0.25 -8.47 -23.39
N ASP A 572 -0.46 -8.73 -22.08
CA ASP A 572 -1.73 -8.47 -21.39
C ASP A 572 -1.97 -6.97 -21.13
N ALA A 573 -1.01 -6.10 -21.49
CA ALA A 573 -1.21 -4.66 -21.58
C ALA A 573 -2.07 -4.26 -22.81
N LEU A 574 -2.50 -5.22 -23.63
CA LEU A 574 -3.49 -5.02 -24.70
C LEU A 574 -4.92 -5.09 -24.15
N ILE A 575 -5.63 -3.97 -24.17
CA ILE A 575 -7.07 -3.89 -23.91
C ILE A 575 -7.80 -4.01 -25.25
N GLN A 576 -8.40 -5.17 -25.52
CA GLN A 576 -9.13 -5.41 -26.76
C GLN A 576 -10.64 -5.24 -26.56
N LEU A 577 -11.27 -4.46 -27.44
CA LEU A 577 -12.71 -4.22 -27.49
C LEU A 577 -13.23 -4.48 -28.91
N ASP A 578 -14.17 -5.41 -29.05
CA ASP A 578 -14.85 -5.69 -30.32
C ASP A 578 -16.00 -4.71 -30.52
N MET A 579 -15.92 -3.87 -31.57
CA MET A 579 -16.93 -2.85 -31.85
C MET A 579 -18.24 -3.42 -32.39
N SER A 580 -18.28 -4.70 -32.76
CA SER A 580 -19.53 -5.41 -33.04
C SER A 580 -20.42 -5.54 -31.80
N GLU A 581 -19.87 -5.51 -30.58
CA GLU A 581 -20.66 -5.49 -29.34
C GLU A 581 -21.29 -4.13 -29.04
N TYR A 582 -20.83 -3.08 -29.74
CA TYR A 582 -21.19 -1.67 -29.53
C TYR A 582 -21.97 -1.09 -30.71
N MET A 583 -22.65 -1.94 -31.49
CA MET A 583 -23.50 -1.53 -32.62
C MET A 583 -24.76 -0.77 -32.18
N GLU A 584 -25.24 -1.00 -30.96
CA GLU A 584 -26.48 -0.45 -30.45
C GLU A 584 -26.24 0.68 -29.45
N LYS A 585 -27.13 1.68 -29.45
CA LYS A 585 -26.98 2.86 -28.59
C LYS A 585 -26.87 2.51 -27.09
N HIS A 586 -27.62 1.51 -26.62
CA HIS A 586 -27.64 1.15 -25.21
C HIS A 586 -26.39 0.39 -24.76
N THR A 587 -25.68 -0.28 -25.69
CA THR A 587 -24.42 -0.98 -25.36
C THR A 587 -23.24 -0.01 -25.26
N VAL A 588 -23.31 1.17 -25.89
CA VAL A 588 -22.31 2.25 -25.73
C VAL A 588 -22.16 2.67 -24.26
N SER A 589 -23.26 2.68 -23.50
CA SER A 589 -23.20 2.97 -22.06
C SER A 589 -22.36 1.96 -21.28
N ARG A 590 -22.19 0.71 -21.74
CA ARG A 590 -21.29 -0.26 -21.08
C ARG A 590 -19.82 0.14 -21.20
N LEU A 591 -19.45 0.92 -22.22
CA LEU A 591 -18.07 1.34 -22.46
C LEU A 591 -17.61 2.37 -21.42
N ILE A 592 -18.48 3.29 -21.03
CA ILE A 592 -18.19 4.43 -20.13
C ILE A 592 -18.84 4.28 -18.74
N GLY A 593 -19.88 3.45 -18.63
CA GLY A 593 -20.71 3.27 -17.44
C GLY A 593 -22.16 3.68 -17.69
N SER A 594 -23.10 2.95 -17.11
CA SER A 594 -24.53 3.31 -17.18
C SER A 594 -24.77 4.63 -16.45
N PRO A 595 -25.67 5.52 -16.92
CA PRO A 595 -26.02 6.74 -16.21
C PRO A 595 -26.85 6.46 -14.93
N PRO A 596 -26.93 7.41 -13.98
CA PRO A 596 -27.70 7.24 -12.74
C PRO A 596 -29.15 6.80 -13.00
N GLY A 597 -29.59 5.74 -12.32
CA GLY A 597 -30.96 5.20 -12.43
C GLY A 597 -31.14 4.06 -13.44
N TYR A 598 -30.07 3.61 -14.12
CA TYR A 598 -30.07 2.44 -14.99
C TYR A 598 -29.38 1.23 -14.32
N VAL A 599 -29.76 0.02 -14.73
CA VAL A 599 -29.11 -1.23 -14.27
C VAL A 599 -27.63 -1.19 -14.67
N GLY A 600 -26.75 -1.52 -13.72
CA GLY A 600 -25.29 -1.43 -13.90
C GLY A 600 -24.69 -0.04 -13.63
N TYR A 601 -25.44 0.90 -13.04
CA TYR A 601 -24.87 2.20 -12.60
C TYR A 601 -23.71 2.05 -11.60
N GLU A 602 -23.77 1.02 -10.75
CA GLU A 602 -22.70 0.72 -9.79
C GLU A 602 -21.49 0.03 -10.43
N GLU A 603 -21.63 -0.49 -11.64
CA GLU A 603 -20.53 -1.08 -12.42
C GLU A 603 -19.88 0.03 -13.27
N GLY A 604 -18.60 0.30 -13.06
CA GLY A 604 -17.84 1.23 -13.89
C GLY A 604 -17.79 0.79 -15.36
N GLY A 605 -17.53 1.73 -16.28
CA GLY A 605 -17.43 1.41 -17.71
C GLY A 605 -16.31 0.42 -18.03
N GLN A 606 -16.54 -0.47 -19.00
CA GLN A 606 -15.56 -1.48 -19.39
C GLN A 606 -14.23 -0.86 -19.87
N LEU A 607 -14.28 0.22 -20.65
CA LEU A 607 -13.07 0.91 -21.10
C LEU A 607 -12.46 1.75 -19.98
N THR A 608 -13.27 2.53 -19.27
CA THR A 608 -12.80 3.43 -18.21
C THR A 608 -12.14 2.67 -17.07
N GLU A 609 -12.73 1.56 -16.61
CA GLU A 609 -12.13 0.73 -15.56
C GLU A 609 -10.90 -0.04 -16.04
N ALA A 610 -10.89 -0.55 -17.27
CA ALA A 610 -9.73 -1.24 -17.82
C ALA A 610 -8.52 -0.31 -17.92
N VAL A 611 -8.72 0.92 -18.41
CA VAL A 611 -7.66 1.93 -18.53
C VAL A 611 -7.28 2.49 -17.16
N ARG A 612 -8.22 2.67 -16.24
CA ARG A 612 -7.91 3.07 -14.86
C ARG A 612 -7.01 2.06 -14.15
N ARG A 613 -7.21 0.75 -14.40
CA ARG A 613 -6.36 -0.33 -13.86
C ARG A 613 -5.04 -0.47 -14.62
N LYS A 614 -5.03 -0.21 -15.93
CA LYS A 614 -3.84 -0.26 -16.80
C LYS A 614 -3.72 1.02 -17.64
N PRO A 615 -3.25 2.15 -17.07
CA PRO A 615 -3.16 3.42 -17.78
C PRO A 615 -2.14 3.42 -18.93
N PHE A 616 -1.21 2.47 -18.89
CA PHE A 616 -0.16 2.24 -19.87
C PHE A 616 -0.51 0.97 -20.64
N SER A 617 -1.29 1.16 -21.69
CA SER A 617 -1.87 0.05 -22.44
C SER A 617 -2.00 0.38 -23.91
N VAL A 618 -2.03 -0.67 -24.73
CA VAL A 618 -2.49 -0.58 -26.11
C VAL A 618 -3.98 -0.87 -26.09
N ILE A 619 -4.80 0.07 -26.55
CA ILE A 619 -6.25 -0.09 -26.64
C ILE A 619 -6.59 -0.41 -28.09
N LEU A 620 -7.13 -1.61 -28.33
CA LEU A 620 -7.50 -2.09 -29.65
C LEU A 620 -9.03 -2.08 -29.81
N PHE A 621 -9.52 -1.17 -30.64
CA PHE A 621 -10.90 -1.14 -31.11
C PHE A 621 -10.99 -1.93 -32.42
N ASP A 622 -11.43 -3.19 -32.33
CA ASP A 622 -11.53 -4.08 -33.50
C ASP A 622 -12.82 -3.80 -34.28
N GLU A 623 -12.76 -3.83 -35.61
CA GLU A 623 -13.88 -3.58 -36.53
C GLU A 623 -14.64 -2.26 -36.28
N ILE A 624 -13.91 -1.14 -36.16
CA ILE A 624 -14.46 0.17 -35.78
C ILE A 624 -15.62 0.65 -36.67
N GLU A 625 -15.70 0.19 -37.93
CA GLU A 625 -16.82 0.51 -38.82
C GLU A 625 -18.19 -0.04 -38.36
N LYS A 626 -18.20 -1.00 -37.42
CA LYS A 626 -19.43 -1.58 -36.86
C LYS A 626 -19.98 -0.77 -35.70
N ALA A 627 -19.16 0.05 -35.05
CA ALA A 627 -19.54 0.81 -33.87
C ALA A 627 -20.72 1.76 -34.13
N HIS A 628 -21.56 1.95 -33.12
CA HIS A 628 -22.55 3.01 -33.12
C HIS A 628 -21.90 4.41 -33.20
N PRO A 629 -22.49 5.40 -33.90
CA PRO A 629 -21.97 6.77 -33.99
C PRO A 629 -21.58 7.43 -32.66
N ASP A 630 -22.27 7.10 -31.56
CA ASP A 630 -21.99 7.65 -30.23
C ASP A 630 -20.63 7.21 -29.66
N VAL A 631 -20.09 6.06 -30.07
CA VAL A 631 -18.74 5.61 -29.68
C VAL A 631 -17.68 6.58 -30.19
N PHE A 632 -17.87 7.14 -31.38
CA PHE A 632 -16.91 8.09 -31.97
C PHE A 632 -16.84 9.41 -31.20
N ASN A 633 -17.93 9.85 -30.58
CA ASN A 633 -17.92 11.05 -29.73
C ASN A 633 -17.02 10.83 -28.50
N THR A 634 -17.12 9.65 -27.89
CA THR A 634 -16.26 9.24 -26.79
C THR A 634 -14.79 9.16 -27.22
N LEU A 635 -14.53 8.55 -28.38
CA LEU A 635 -13.17 8.45 -28.92
C LEU A 635 -12.59 9.82 -29.28
N LEU A 636 -13.38 10.76 -29.81
CA LEU A 636 -12.95 12.13 -30.06
C LEU A 636 -12.46 12.80 -28.77
N GLN A 637 -13.21 12.68 -27.68
CA GLN A 637 -12.82 13.23 -26.38
C GLN A 637 -11.47 12.64 -25.91
N ILE A 638 -11.31 11.32 -26.04
CA ILE A 638 -10.06 10.64 -25.69
C ILE A 638 -8.90 11.12 -26.58
N LEU A 639 -9.11 11.23 -27.89
CA LEU A 639 -8.07 11.63 -28.84
C LEU A 639 -7.67 13.11 -28.73
N GLU A 640 -8.58 13.97 -28.25
CA GLU A 640 -8.34 15.41 -28.09
C GLU A 640 -7.71 15.75 -26.74
N ASP A 641 -8.33 15.30 -25.64
CA ASP A 641 -7.99 15.71 -24.28
C ASP A 641 -7.22 14.63 -23.50
N GLY A 642 -7.08 13.43 -24.07
CA GLY A 642 -6.42 12.30 -23.41
C GLY A 642 -7.12 11.91 -22.12
N ARG A 643 -8.40 12.24 -21.95
CA ARG A 643 -9.16 12.01 -20.73
C ARG A 643 -10.60 11.66 -21.05
N LEU A 644 -11.20 10.80 -20.25
CA LEU A 644 -12.62 10.48 -20.32
C LEU A 644 -13.20 10.48 -18.92
N THR A 645 -14.35 11.12 -18.73
CA THR A 645 -15.09 11.07 -17.47
C THR A 645 -16.17 10.00 -17.56
N ASP A 646 -16.18 9.08 -16.60
CA ASP A 646 -17.19 8.04 -16.51
C ASP A 646 -18.56 8.58 -16.05
N SER A 647 -19.58 7.72 -16.03
CA SER A 647 -20.93 8.10 -15.58
C SER A 647 -21.02 8.38 -14.07
N GLN A 648 -20.01 8.01 -13.28
CA GLN A 648 -19.90 8.25 -11.85
C GLN A 648 -19.17 9.56 -11.52
N GLY A 649 -18.53 10.18 -12.52
CA GLY A 649 -17.78 11.43 -12.39
C GLY A 649 -16.26 11.23 -12.22
N HIS A 650 -15.76 10.01 -12.26
CA HIS A 650 -14.31 9.75 -12.22
C HIS A 650 -13.70 10.09 -13.58
N THR A 651 -12.56 10.79 -13.55
CA THR A 651 -11.82 11.12 -14.77
C THR A 651 -10.67 10.13 -14.96
N VAL A 652 -10.66 9.42 -16.07
CA VAL A 652 -9.63 8.44 -16.47
C VAL A 652 -8.67 9.08 -17.46
N ASP A 653 -7.38 8.89 -17.26
CA ASP A 653 -6.31 9.45 -18.11
C ASP A 653 -5.85 8.42 -19.16
N PHE A 654 -5.83 8.86 -20.42
CA PHE A 654 -5.47 8.08 -21.61
C PHE A 654 -4.16 8.58 -22.26
N LYS A 655 -3.48 9.57 -21.70
CA LYS A 655 -2.26 10.16 -22.30
C LYS A 655 -1.14 9.14 -22.51
N ASN A 656 -1.08 8.13 -21.64
CA ASN A 656 -0.09 7.05 -21.72
C ASN A 656 -0.56 5.83 -22.51
N THR A 657 -1.73 5.91 -23.16
CA THR A 657 -2.29 4.82 -23.97
C THR A 657 -1.94 4.97 -25.44
N ILE A 658 -1.88 3.84 -26.15
CA ILE A 658 -1.82 3.80 -27.61
C ILE A 658 -3.16 3.29 -28.12
N ILE A 659 -3.83 4.09 -28.93
CA ILE A 659 -5.15 3.76 -29.47
C ILE A 659 -4.98 3.22 -30.87
N ILE A 660 -5.42 1.99 -31.08
CA ILE A 660 -5.42 1.31 -32.38
C ILE A 660 -6.86 0.97 -32.73
N MET A 661 -7.27 1.33 -33.94
CA MET A 661 -8.56 0.94 -34.50
C MET A 661 -8.33 0.08 -35.72
N THR A 662 -8.91 -1.11 -35.78
CA THR A 662 -8.85 -1.93 -37.00
C THR A 662 -10.10 -1.72 -37.84
N SER A 663 -9.96 -1.82 -39.16
CA SER A 663 -11.11 -1.87 -40.06
C SER A 663 -10.85 -2.77 -41.26
N ASN A 664 -11.91 -3.44 -41.71
CA ASN A 664 -11.91 -4.28 -42.90
C ASN A 664 -12.53 -3.55 -44.13
N LEU A 665 -12.81 -2.25 -44.03
CA LEU A 665 -13.37 -1.44 -45.13
C LEU A 665 -12.51 -1.52 -46.41
N GLY A 666 -13.16 -1.55 -47.57
CA GLY A 666 -12.53 -1.56 -48.89
C GLY A 666 -11.96 -2.89 -49.36
N THR A 667 -12.00 -3.95 -48.54
CA THR A 667 -11.25 -5.19 -48.82
C THR A 667 -12.06 -6.24 -49.59
N ARG A 668 -13.39 -6.25 -49.46
CA ARG A 668 -14.29 -7.25 -50.07
C ARG A 668 -14.32 -7.21 -51.60
N ASP A 669 -14.25 -6.02 -52.18
CA ASP A 669 -14.28 -5.86 -53.63
C ASP A 669 -12.92 -6.10 -54.28
N ILE A 670 -11.84 -6.01 -53.49
CA ILE A 670 -10.46 -6.22 -53.94
C ILE A 670 -10.16 -7.71 -54.07
N GLN A 671 -10.66 -8.54 -53.14
CA GLN A 671 -10.57 -10.00 -53.26
C GLN A 671 -11.35 -10.56 -54.45
N LYS A 672 -12.42 -9.87 -54.90
CA LYS A 672 -13.18 -10.21 -56.11
C LYS A 672 -12.55 -9.69 -57.40
N GLY A 673 -11.60 -8.77 -57.30
CA GLY A 673 -10.92 -8.11 -58.42
C GLY A 673 -9.81 -8.94 -59.07
N THR A 674 -9.48 -10.12 -58.53
CA THR A 674 -8.62 -11.11 -59.18
C THR A 674 -9.38 -11.72 -60.36
N SER A 675 -9.34 -11.01 -61.48
CA SER A 675 -9.93 -11.40 -62.75
C SER A 675 -9.53 -12.84 -63.12
N ILE A 676 -10.53 -13.71 -63.26
CA ILE A 676 -10.40 -14.99 -63.97
C ILE A 676 -10.12 -14.62 -65.45
N GLY A 677 -8.84 -14.57 -65.84
CA GLY A 677 -8.44 -14.22 -67.21
C GLY A 677 -6.92 -14.20 -67.42
N PHE A 678 -6.49 -14.66 -68.60
CA PHE A 678 -5.10 -14.73 -69.07
C PHE A 678 -4.46 -13.35 -69.35
N ALA A 679 -4.41 -12.47 -68.34
CA ALA A 679 -3.60 -11.25 -68.40
C ALA A 679 -2.31 -11.45 -67.58
N ALA A 680 -1.20 -10.92 -68.10
CA ALA A 680 0.10 -10.94 -67.41
C ALA A 680 -0.05 -10.39 -65.98
N ARG A 681 0.65 -11.03 -65.03
CA ARG A 681 0.65 -10.63 -63.61
C ARG A 681 0.91 -9.12 -63.51
N PRO A 682 -0.05 -8.32 -63.02
CA PRO A 682 0.21 -6.90 -62.77
C PRO A 682 1.31 -6.78 -61.71
N ASP A 683 2.16 -5.76 -61.84
CA ASP A 683 3.15 -5.42 -60.81
C ASP A 683 2.48 -5.30 -59.43
N GLU A 684 3.03 -5.99 -58.42
CA GLU A 684 2.49 -6.00 -57.05
C GLU A 684 2.38 -4.57 -56.48
N LYS A 685 3.33 -3.69 -56.82
CA LYS A 685 3.32 -2.27 -56.42
C LYS A 685 2.13 -1.50 -56.97
N VAL A 686 1.81 -1.69 -58.25
CA VAL A 686 0.68 -1.00 -58.91
C VAL A 686 -0.66 -1.48 -58.34
N THR A 687 -0.72 -2.73 -57.90
CA THR A 687 -1.90 -3.33 -57.27
C THR A 687 -2.10 -2.79 -55.85
N TYR A 688 -1.02 -2.60 -55.09
CA TYR A 688 -1.05 -2.01 -53.75
C TYR A 688 -1.51 -0.53 -53.77
N GLU A 689 -0.94 0.30 -54.65
CA GLU A 689 -1.30 1.73 -54.71
C GLU A 689 -2.80 1.92 -55.00
N LYS A 690 -3.35 1.14 -55.96
CA LYS A 690 -4.78 1.14 -56.27
C LYS A 690 -5.65 0.66 -55.10
N MET A 691 -5.21 -0.38 -54.38
CA MET A 691 -5.88 -0.83 -53.16
C MET A 691 -5.88 0.27 -52.11
N ARG A 692 -4.72 0.89 -51.86
CA ARG A 692 -4.56 1.96 -50.88
C ARG A 692 -5.46 3.15 -51.18
N GLU A 693 -5.50 3.61 -52.43
CA GLU A 693 -6.40 4.70 -52.85
C GLU A 693 -7.87 4.37 -52.59
N ARG A 694 -8.32 3.17 -52.96
CA ARG A 694 -9.70 2.74 -52.77
C ARG A 694 -10.08 2.61 -51.30
N VAL A 695 -9.23 1.99 -50.50
CA VAL A 695 -9.42 1.83 -49.05
C VAL A 695 -9.47 3.20 -48.37
N MET A 696 -8.62 4.15 -48.78
CA MET A 696 -8.63 5.51 -48.26
C MET A 696 -9.88 6.30 -48.67
N GLU A 697 -10.41 6.07 -49.88
CA GLU A 697 -11.67 6.68 -50.31
C GLU A 697 -12.85 6.16 -49.49
N GLU A 698 -12.92 4.85 -49.25
CA GLU A 698 -13.96 4.26 -48.39
C GLU A 698 -13.84 4.73 -46.94
N LEU A 699 -12.63 4.85 -46.40
CA LEU A 699 -12.39 5.41 -45.07
C LEU A 699 -12.98 6.82 -44.95
N LYS A 700 -12.70 7.70 -45.91
CA LYS A 700 -13.21 9.08 -45.92
C LYS A 700 -14.73 9.17 -46.10
N ARG A 701 -15.36 8.14 -46.67
CA ARG A 701 -16.83 8.04 -46.79
C ARG A 701 -17.47 7.56 -45.50
N SER A 702 -16.86 6.59 -44.81
CA SER A 702 -17.38 6.02 -43.56
C SER A 702 -17.16 6.91 -42.34
N PHE A 703 -16.03 7.63 -42.27
CA PHE A 703 -15.66 8.44 -41.10
C PHE A 703 -15.65 9.94 -41.40
N ARG A 704 -16.08 10.73 -40.41
CA ARG A 704 -16.07 12.20 -40.52
C ARG A 704 -14.64 12.75 -40.53
N PRO A 705 -14.36 13.85 -41.27
CA PRO A 705 -13.04 14.47 -41.29
C PRO A 705 -12.52 14.88 -39.89
N GLU A 706 -13.43 15.31 -39.00
CA GLU A 706 -13.11 15.66 -37.61
C GLU A 706 -12.39 14.53 -36.88
N PHE A 707 -12.88 13.30 -37.02
CA PHE A 707 -12.29 12.11 -36.42
C PHE A 707 -10.93 11.77 -37.04
N LEU A 708 -10.85 11.75 -38.37
CA LEU A 708 -9.62 11.42 -39.08
C LEU A 708 -8.48 12.41 -38.79
N ASN A 709 -8.80 13.69 -38.58
CA ASN A 709 -7.82 14.73 -38.23
C ASN A 709 -7.25 14.59 -36.80
N ARG A 710 -7.78 13.69 -35.97
CA ARG A 710 -7.25 13.39 -34.62
C ARG A 710 -6.42 12.11 -34.55
N ILE A 711 -6.33 11.39 -35.66
CA ILE A 711 -5.51 10.20 -35.81
C ILE A 711 -4.09 10.62 -36.22
N ASP A 712 -3.06 10.04 -35.59
CA ASP A 712 -1.67 10.36 -35.94
C ASP A 712 -1.29 9.79 -37.31
N GLU A 713 -1.63 8.53 -37.57
CA GLU A 713 -1.34 7.83 -38.83
C GLU A 713 -2.45 6.85 -39.22
N VAL A 714 -2.76 6.78 -40.52
CA VAL A 714 -3.62 5.75 -41.11
C VAL A 714 -2.74 4.79 -41.89
N ILE A 715 -2.80 3.51 -41.52
CA ILE A 715 -1.85 2.48 -41.96
C ILE A 715 -2.59 1.42 -42.75
N VAL A 716 -2.15 1.16 -43.98
CA VAL A 716 -2.74 0.15 -44.88
C VAL A 716 -1.82 -1.06 -44.97
N PHE A 717 -2.29 -2.18 -44.45
CA PHE A 717 -1.59 -3.46 -44.45
C PHE A 717 -1.63 -4.12 -45.82
N HIS A 718 -0.51 -4.75 -46.19
CA HIS A 718 -0.36 -5.51 -47.41
C HIS A 718 -1.00 -6.90 -47.28
N SER A 719 -1.46 -7.44 -48.40
CA SER A 719 -1.80 -8.87 -48.47
C SER A 719 -0.52 -9.71 -48.33
N LEU A 720 -0.60 -10.82 -47.60
CA LEU A 720 0.54 -11.71 -47.39
C LEU A 720 0.85 -12.50 -48.67
N SER A 721 2.12 -12.53 -49.06
CA SER A 721 2.60 -13.41 -50.13
C SER A 721 2.74 -14.86 -49.66
N GLU A 722 2.88 -15.81 -50.58
CA GLU A 722 3.13 -17.22 -50.22
C GLU A 722 4.45 -17.38 -49.44
N GLU A 723 5.45 -16.57 -49.74
CA GLU A 723 6.72 -16.56 -49.02
C GLU A 723 6.57 -16.04 -47.59
N ASP A 724 5.73 -15.02 -47.38
CA ASP A 724 5.42 -14.50 -46.05
C ASP A 724 4.71 -15.55 -45.20
N VAL A 725 3.75 -16.27 -45.78
CA VAL A 725 3.03 -17.35 -45.10
C VAL A 725 3.99 -18.46 -44.67
N LYS A 726 4.98 -18.84 -45.49
CA LYS A 726 6.00 -19.83 -45.10
C LYS A 726 6.80 -19.39 -43.88
N LYS A 727 7.27 -18.14 -43.86
CA LYS A 727 7.99 -17.57 -42.71
C LYS A 727 7.13 -17.55 -41.44
N ILE A 728 5.83 -17.23 -41.56
CA ILE A 728 4.88 -17.23 -40.44
C ILE A 728 4.73 -18.66 -39.89
N VAL A 729 4.57 -19.66 -40.75
CA VAL A 729 4.48 -21.07 -40.33
C VAL A 729 5.75 -21.50 -39.59
N ASP A 730 6.93 -21.15 -40.08
CA ASP A 730 8.20 -21.45 -39.40
C ASP A 730 8.26 -20.84 -37.99
N LEU A 731 7.77 -19.61 -37.84
CA LEU A 731 7.70 -18.91 -36.55
C LEU A 731 6.72 -19.59 -35.59
N MET A 732 5.54 -19.99 -36.07
CA MET A 732 4.57 -20.76 -35.27
C MET A 732 5.14 -22.12 -34.85
N MET A 733 5.83 -22.83 -35.75
CA MET A 733 6.48 -24.11 -35.45
C MET A 733 7.58 -23.97 -34.41
N LYS A 734 8.32 -22.86 -34.41
CA LYS A 734 9.31 -22.56 -33.37
C LYS A 734 8.65 -22.40 -32.00
N ARG A 735 7.55 -21.65 -31.90
CA ARG A 735 6.79 -21.46 -30.65
C ARG A 735 6.26 -22.79 -30.10
N VAL A 736 5.69 -23.63 -30.96
CA VAL A 736 5.22 -24.98 -30.57
C VAL A 736 6.38 -25.82 -30.04
N ARG A 737 7.55 -25.79 -30.70
CA ARG A 737 8.74 -26.53 -30.26
C ARG A 737 9.22 -26.08 -28.87
N GLU A 738 9.18 -24.78 -28.58
CA GLU A 738 9.53 -24.24 -27.25
C GLU A 738 8.53 -24.69 -26.17
N GLN A 739 7.22 -24.67 -26.49
CA GLN A 739 6.18 -25.17 -25.58
C GLN A 739 6.28 -26.67 -25.30
N LEU A 740 6.67 -27.47 -26.30
CA LEU A 740 6.90 -28.90 -26.13
C LEU A 740 8.14 -29.18 -25.28
N LYS A 741 9.24 -28.47 -25.51
CA LYS A 741 10.44 -28.52 -24.66
C LYS A 741 10.14 -28.21 -23.20
N ALA A 742 9.32 -27.20 -22.92
CA ALA A 742 8.91 -26.87 -21.55
C ALA A 742 8.10 -27.99 -20.87
N LYS A 743 7.54 -28.92 -21.66
CA LYS A 743 6.80 -30.10 -21.20
C LYS A 743 7.61 -31.41 -21.30
N ASP A 744 8.89 -31.35 -21.63
CA ASP A 744 9.76 -32.51 -21.86
C ASP A 744 9.21 -33.50 -22.92
N ILE A 745 8.51 -32.96 -23.92
CA ILE A 745 8.05 -33.67 -25.14
C ILE A 745 8.90 -33.19 -26.32
#